data_AF-A0A7X5UA53-F1
#
_entry.id   AF-A0A7X5UA53-F1
#
_cell.length_a   1.000
_cell.length_b   1.000
_cell.length_c   1.000
_cell.angle_alpha   90.00
_cell.angle_beta   90.00
_cell.angle_gamma   90.00
#
_symmetry.space_group_name_H-M   'P 1'
#
loop_
_entity.id
_entity.type
_entity.pdbx_description
1 polymer ?
#
loop_
_entity_poly.entity_id
_entity_poly.type
_entity_poly.pdbx_seq_one_letter_code
_entity_poly.pdbx_strand_id
1 'polypeptide(L)'
;MSTEEKQRHWLADQPLQRKIVIAIGALLVLFVAACIANLISMERESDTRSWSRHTYVVLLTLADVSADAQSRQVAARGYLLNQSDSETADFESADRDLVNSVGKLRQLTIDNPLQQARIDRLQDMLDRWKTEVKTIALDPIRKTGTEITPETLAARDTIRRGYLAQRTVLMTDIRKLIDEMSDTEEKLLDIRNGELDSTLRATKYINIASLVLCLVFGALVIAMTFRLITRPIVRMTELMTRLAAHDHSIEVRQLRRRDEIGEIARALQIFKEMAIETAGQTWLKSVASSISSKLQEATTYREFADTLVTELVPALKAGVGVVYLFREDNSRLELLGSYGFKQRRHVTTEYALGEGLIGQAATERRSIILQDVPDDYTRIHSGTGEASPRSVAVVPIVSRDNLLGVLEIASFAHLSDIEERLLDELMPVVALSLENLTRALRTRVLLEQTQSQADELRASEEAMRRQQEDLRETNEELKNKTAELEEQSQRLVASEEELRVQTEELHASNEELREKSVTLNQQKDALESLQKDTQDKAEELARASQYKSEFLANMSHELRTPLNSLLILSRSLADNDEHNLTGEQVESARIIHDAGSNLLRLINDILDLSKVEAGKMELVVDTFSLGDLARTLDRTFNHVAQEKGLRFDVDLHSGIPESIRTDGGKLEQVANNLLSNAFKFTSEGRVTLRIARPDADTKIPTGMDRAHTVAIAVTDSGIGIPADKFERVFHAFEQVDASTSRQYGGTGLGLAISRRIANLLGGDIVLQSQPGEGSTFTIFLPDEAPEGSGIRAEPVPLQQAAAEATLPLSPSLIADSIPDDRSSIAPGDTAILVVEDDPAFARILADMIHRKGHRVLAAGDGESGLALARQYRPTGILLDVMLPGMDGWTVIERLKSDASTRHIPVHFISATDDASRGLELGAVGFLTKPVSRESISTAFERLLHFAEGRTRHLLVVDDDASARTAVRTLLKDDSVEIDEAASGEEALARCTQTSYDCIVLDLGLPGMSGMEFLEHLSRNGHTPPVVVYSGRDLSREESMRIRQYTDSIVVKGARSPDRLLDEVSLFLHSIRHGGGARSEAATAAGGVDEADLRGRRLLLVDDDMRNLFALSKVLRAKGIDVTMAQDGQKALDTLDRDTAIELVLMDIMMPVMDGYETTRAIRARPAVAKVPIIALTAKAMRGDREKCLEAGANDYLSKPIDIDRLLSMIRVWLPARN
;
A
#
# COMPACT_ATOMS: atom_id res chain seq x y z
N MET A 1 45.17 31.60 -17.52
CA MET A 1 43.71 31.45 -17.73
C MET A 1 43.51 30.23 -18.62
N SER A 2 43.15 29.09 -18.02
CA SER A 2 43.02 27.81 -18.71
C SER A 2 41.72 27.75 -19.52
N THR A 3 41.76 26.91 -20.55
CA THR A 3 40.72 26.64 -21.56
C THR A 3 39.34 26.21 -21.03
N GLU A 4 39.16 26.04 -19.71
CA GLU A 4 37.87 25.72 -19.08
C GLU A 4 36.92 26.92 -18.96
N GLU A 5 37.38 28.17 -19.13
CA GLU A 5 36.50 29.35 -19.03
C GLU A 5 35.55 29.55 -20.22
N LYS A 6 35.71 28.81 -21.34
CA LYS A 6 35.00 29.09 -22.61
C LYS A 6 33.67 28.36 -22.85
N GLN A 7 33.22 27.49 -21.95
CA GLN A 7 31.88 26.86 -22.04
C GLN A 7 31.06 27.05 -20.76
N ARG A 8 30.87 28.31 -20.35
CA ARG A 8 29.82 28.62 -19.37
C ARG A 8 28.46 28.47 -20.05
N HIS A 9 27.84 27.31 -19.90
CA HIS A 9 26.43 27.16 -20.24
C HIS A 9 25.63 28.09 -19.33
N TRP A 10 24.94 29.08 -19.91
CA TRP A 10 24.01 29.97 -19.18
C TRP A 10 23.03 29.19 -18.28
N LEU A 11 22.64 27.98 -18.70
CA LEU A 11 21.81 27.07 -17.92
C LEU A 11 22.44 26.59 -16.60
N ALA A 12 23.78 26.56 -16.51
CA ALA A 12 24.49 26.14 -15.31
C ALA A 12 24.36 27.17 -14.17
N ASP A 13 24.20 28.45 -14.51
CA ASP A 13 24.09 29.57 -13.55
C ASP A 13 22.64 29.93 -13.22
N GLN A 14 21.64 29.25 -13.81
CA GLN A 14 20.24 29.45 -13.43
C GLN A 14 19.90 28.75 -12.11
N PRO A 15 18.88 29.21 -11.37
CA PRO A 15 18.31 28.48 -10.23
C PRO A 15 17.85 27.08 -10.62
N LEU A 16 17.92 26.15 -9.67
CA LEU A 16 17.51 24.76 -9.83
C LEU A 16 16.05 24.66 -10.33
N GLN A 17 15.16 25.44 -9.73
CA GLN A 17 13.75 25.50 -10.12
C GLN A 17 13.58 25.88 -11.60
N ARG A 18 14.32 26.88 -12.10
CA ARG A 18 14.24 27.28 -13.50
C ARG A 18 14.73 26.21 -14.45
N LYS A 19 15.78 25.46 -14.09
CA LYS A 19 16.27 24.33 -14.92
C LYS A 19 15.23 23.22 -15.02
N ILE A 20 14.56 22.90 -13.91
CA ILE A 20 13.48 21.92 -13.86
C ILE A 20 12.28 22.40 -14.69
N VAL A 21 11.86 23.66 -14.54
CA VAL A 21 10.75 24.24 -15.32
C VAL A 21 11.05 24.27 -16.82
N ILE A 22 12.28 24.61 -17.23
CA ILE A 22 12.68 24.57 -18.66
C ILE A 22 12.65 23.14 -19.19
N ALA A 23 13.16 22.17 -18.41
CA ALA A 23 13.16 20.76 -18.77
C ALA A 23 11.74 20.19 -18.95
N ILE A 24 10.88 20.40 -17.95
CA ILE A 24 9.49 19.92 -17.96
C ILE A 24 8.67 20.68 -19.01
N GLY A 25 8.82 22.00 -19.09
CA GLY A 25 8.10 22.83 -20.05
C GLY A 25 8.40 22.47 -21.49
N ALA A 26 9.65 22.18 -21.84
CA ALA A 26 10.00 21.75 -23.18
C ALA A 26 9.43 20.37 -23.54
N LEU A 27 9.38 19.45 -22.56
CA LEU A 27 8.78 18.12 -22.74
C LEU A 27 7.26 18.21 -22.91
N LEU A 28 6.60 19.10 -22.16
CA LEU A 28 5.17 19.39 -22.29
C LEU A 28 4.83 19.98 -23.67
N VAL A 29 5.60 20.96 -24.15
CA VAL A 29 5.38 21.54 -25.49
C VAL A 29 5.50 20.48 -26.59
N LEU A 30 6.50 19.60 -26.48
CA LEU A 30 6.67 18.50 -27.42
C LEU A 30 5.50 17.52 -27.38
N PHE A 31 5.03 17.17 -26.19
CA PHE A 31 3.87 16.31 -26.00
C PHE A 31 2.60 16.91 -26.61
N VAL A 32 2.33 18.19 -26.35
CA VAL A 32 1.16 18.89 -26.92
C VAL A 32 1.24 18.92 -28.46
N ALA A 33 2.41 19.21 -29.03
CA ALA A 33 2.59 19.19 -30.48
C ALA A 33 2.34 17.81 -31.09
N ALA A 34 2.80 16.73 -30.42
CA ALA A 34 2.55 15.35 -30.84
C ALA A 34 1.05 15.00 -30.78
N CYS A 35 0.34 15.42 -29.73
CA CYS A 35 -1.10 15.22 -29.59
C CYS A 35 -1.90 15.95 -30.68
N ILE A 36 -1.54 17.20 -30.99
CA ILE A 36 -2.20 17.97 -32.07
C ILE A 36 -1.98 17.28 -33.42
N ALA A 37 -0.76 16.84 -33.71
CA ALA A 37 -0.47 16.14 -34.96
C ALA A 37 -1.27 14.83 -35.08
N ASN A 38 -1.41 14.08 -33.98
CA ASN A 38 -2.20 12.85 -33.95
C ASN A 38 -3.70 13.14 -34.16
N LEU A 39 -4.25 14.16 -33.49
CA LEU A 39 -5.67 14.54 -33.61
C LEU A 39 -6.04 14.92 -35.05
N ILE A 40 -5.19 15.72 -35.72
CA ILE A 40 -5.37 16.07 -37.13
C ILE A 40 -5.31 14.82 -38.03
N SER A 41 -4.45 13.85 -37.69
CA SER A 41 -4.33 12.60 -38.45
C SER A 41 -5.57 11.70 -38.28
N MET A 42 -6.10 11.61 -37.06
CA MET A 42 -7.32 10.84 -36.76
C MET A 42 -8.56 11.42 -37.45
N GLU A 43 -8.69 12.75 -37.50
CA GLU A 43 -9.81 13.40 -38.18
C GLU A 43 -9.80 13.07 -39.68
N ARG A 44 -8.63 13.16 -40.33
CA ARG A 44 -8.46 12.75 -41.73
C ARG A 44 -8.78 11.27 -41.97
N GLU A 45 -8.33 10.39 -41.08
CA GLU A 45 -8.62 8.95 -41.17
C GLU A 45 -10.13 8.68 -41.07
N SER A 46 -10.81 9.34 -40.13
CA SER A 46 -12.25 9.22 -39.93
C SER A 46 -13.03 9.65 -41.18
N ASP A 47 -12.66 10.78 -41.76
CA ASP A 47 -13.30 11.32 -42.97
C ASP A 47 -13.12 10.35 -44.16
N THR A 48 -11.90 9.89 -44.44
CA THR A 48 -11.65 8.95 -45.54
C THR A 48 -12.36 7.62 -45.34
N ARG A 49 -12.40 7.10 -44.09
CA ARG A 49 -13.13 5.86 -43.75
C ARG A 49 -14.63 6.03 -43.95
N SER A 50 -15.20 7.18 -43.61
CA SER A 50 -16.64 7.45 -43.79
C SER A 50 -17.06 7.42 -45.27
N TRP A 51 -16.23 7.99 -46.16
CA TRP A 51 -16.48 8.00 -47.61
C TRP A 51 -16.32 6.62 -48.26
N SER A 52 -15.35 5.81 -47.82
CA SER A 52 -15.23 4.41 -48.27
C SER A 52 -16.44 3.59 -47.83
N ARG A 53 -16.87 3.72 -46.56
CA ARG A 53 -18.09 3.07 -46.06
C ARG A 53 -19.33 3.51 -46.83
N HIS A 54 -19.44 4.80 -47.16
CA HIS A 54 -20.55 5.32 -47.95
C HIS A 54 -20.63 4.65 -49.34
N THR A 55 -19.52 4.54 -50.07
CA THR A 55 -19.49 3.83 -51.37
C THR A 55 -19.86 2.35 -51.23
N TYR A 56 -19.42 1.68 -50.17
CA TYR A 56 -19.81 0.30 -49.91
C TYR A 56 -21.34 0.14 -49.72
N VAL A 57 -21.98 1.08 -49.02
CA VAL A 57 -23.44 1.10 -48.86
C VAL A 57 -24.16 1.37 -50.19
N VAL A 58 -23.60 2.21 -51.07
CA VAL A 58 -24.12 2.42 -52.43
C VAL A 58 -24.06 1.12 -53.25
N LEU A 59 -22.93 0.40 -53.21
CA LEU A 59 -22.77 -0.89 -53.91
C LEU A 59 -23.74 -1.97 -53.40
N LEU A 60 -23.94 -2.08 -52.09
CA LEU A 60 -24.96 -2.98 -51.52
C LEU A 60 -26.36 -2.61 -52.00
N THR A 61 -26.69 -1.33 -52.03
CA THR A 61 -28.01 -0.87 -52.50
C THR A 61 -28.19 -1.11 -54.01
N LEU A 62 -27.13 -1.02 -54.81
CA LEU A 62 -27.16 -1.42 -56.23
C LEU A 62 -27.42 -2.93 -56.40
N ALA A 63 -26.83 -3.75 -55.53
CA ALA A 63 -27.10 -5.19 -55.49
C ALA A 63 -28.55 -5.49 -55.10
N ASP A 64 -29.11 -4.77 -54.12
CA ASP A 64 -30.54 -4.85 -53.73
C ASP A 64 -31.44 -4.48 -54.92
N VAL A 65 -31.15 -3.36 -55.61
CA VAL A 65 -31.90 -2.94 -56.81
C VAL A 65 -31.85 -4.01 -57.90
N SER A 66 -30.70 -4.67 -58.10
CA SER A 66 -30.55 -5.77 -59.06
C SER A 66 -31.38 -6.99 -58.66
N ALA A 67 -31.32 -7.37 -57.37
CA ALA A 67 -32.07 -8.49 -56.81
C ALA A 67 -33.58 -8.26 -56.87
N ASP A 68 -34.06 -7.08 -56.49
CA ASP A 68 -35.47 -6.70 -56.53
C ASP A 68 -35.99 -6.66 -57.97
N ALA A 69 -35.18 -6.16 -58.91
CA ALA A 69 -35.52 -6.17 -60.32
C ALA A 69 -35.67 -7.62 -60.82
N GLN A 70 -34.75 -8.52 -60.44
CA GLN A 70 -34.83 -9.94 -60.77
C GLN A 70 -36.05 -10.62 -60.13
N SER A 71 -36.32 -10.37 -58.85
CA SER A 71 -37.50 -10.87 -58.13
C SER A 71 -38.80 -10.43 -58.83
N ARG A 72 -38.87 -9.17 -59.25
CA ARG A 72 -40.01 -8.64 -60.02
C ARG A 72 -40.18 -9.34 -61.37
N GLN A 73 -39.08 -9.68 -62.05
CA GLN A 73 -39.11 -10.46 -63.29
C GLN A 73 -39.57 -11.92 -63.04
N VAL A 74 -39.08 -12.55 -61.97
CA VAL A 74 -39.45 -13.93 -61.60
C VAL A 74 -40.93 -14.00 -61.24
N ALA A 75 -41.43 -13.06 -60.43
CA ALA A 75 -42.84 -12.97 -60.07
C ALA A 75 -43.73 -12.75 -61.30
N ALA A 76 -43.33 -11.85 -62.21
CA ALA A 76 -44.03 -11.67 -63.49
C ALA A 76 -44.08 -12.98 -64.29
N ARG A 77 -42.96 -13.71 -64.38
CA ARG A 77 -42.91 -14.99 -65.11
C ARG A 77 -43.72 -16.08 -64.42
N GLY A 78 -43.71 -16.15 -63.09
CA GLY A 78 -44.50 -17.09 -62.30
C GLY A 78 -45.99 -16.91 -62.58
N TYR A 79 -46.47 -15.67 -62.49
CA TYR A 79 -47.86 -15.35 -62.81
C TYR A 79 -48.24 -15.72 -64.26
N LEU A 80 -47.35 -15.50 -65.24
CA LEU A 80 -47.59 -15.90 -66.63
C LEU A 80 -47.72 -17.43 -66.81
N LEU A 81 -47.20 -18.23 -65.87
CA LEU A 81 -47.19 -19.69 -65.93
C LEU A 81 -48.31 -20.33 -65.09
N ASN A 82 -48.49 -19.95 -63.82
CA ASN A 82 -49.38 -20.65 -62.89
C ASN A 82 -50.68 -19.89 -62.55
N GLN A 83 -50.70 -18.56 -62.71
CA GLN A 83 -51.91 -17.71 -62.59
C GLN A 83 -52.61 -17.80 -61.23
N SER A 84 -51.84 -17.82 -60.15
CA SER A 84 -52.38 -17.74 -58.80
C SER A 84 -52.55 -16.29 -58.33
N ASP A 85 -53.55 -16.03 -57.49
CA ASP A 85 -53.72 -14.72 -56.85
C ASP A 85 -52.51 -14.37 -55.96
N SER A 86 -51.81 -15.38 -55.41
CA SER A 86 -50.55 -15.21 -54.67
C SER A 86 -49.43 -14.65 -55.55
N GLU A 87 -49.26 -15.11 -56.79
CA GLU A 87 -48.20 -14.60 -57.69
C GLU A 87 -48.46 -13.16 -58.13
N THR A 88 -49.73 -12.70 -58.11
CA THR A 88 -50.06 -11.29 -58.35
C THR A 88 -49.59 -10.43 -57.19
N ALA A 89 -49.84 -10.88 -55.96
CA ALA A 89 -49.38 -10.21 -54.75
C ALA A 89 -47.84 -10.19 -54.69
N ASP A 90 -47.16 -11.26 -55.11
CA ASP A 90 -45.70 -11.34 -55.19
C ASP A 90 -45.13 -10.32 -56.20
N PHE A 91 -45.77 -10.16 -57.37
CA PHE A 91 -45.36 -9.16 -58.36
C PHE A 91 -45.56 -7.73 -57.85
N GLU A 92 -46.68 -7.44 -57.19
CA GLU A 92 -46.93 -6.14 -56.60
C GLU A 92 -46.00 -5.84 -55.41
N SER A 93 -45.61 -6.87 -54.63
CA SER A 93 -44.63 -6.71 -53.56
C SER A 93 -43.23 -6.41 -54.11
N ALA A 94 -42.74 -7.24 -55.03
CA ALA A 94 -41.43 -7.06 -55.65
C ALA A 94 -41.31 -5.71 -56.40
N ASP A 95 -42.41 -5.19 -56.94
CA ASP A 95 -42.44 -3.85 -57.53
C ASP A 95 -42.33 -2.72 -56.48
N ARG A 96 -42.99 -2.85 -55.33
CA ARG A 96 -42.83 -1.89 -54.22
C ARG A 96 -41.42 -1.91 -53.66
N ASP A 97 -40.85 -3.09 -53.45
CA ASP A 97 -39.50 -3.25 -52.92
C ASP A 97 -38.48 -2.62 -53.87
N LEU A 98 -38.61 -2.86 -55.17
CA LEU A 98 -37.77 -2.24 -56.18
C LEU A 98 -37.88 -0.70 -56.21
N VAL A 99 -39.09 -0.14 -56.10
CA VAL A 99 -39.29 1.31 -56.03
C VAL A 99 -38.60 1.90 -54.79
N ASN A 100 -38.69 1.21 -53.65
CA ASN A 100 -38.03 1.62 -52.41
C ASN A 100 -36.50 1.57 -52.55
N SER A 101 -35.95 0.48 -53.08
CA SER A 101 -34.51 0.31 -53.28
C SER A 101 -33.94 1.34 -54.26
N VAL A 102 -34.65 1.65 -55.35
CA VAL A 102 -34.25 2.74 -56.27
C VAL A 102 -34.35 4.11 -55.61
N GLY A 103 -35.37 4.35 -54.77
CA GLY A 103 -35.51 5.58 -53.99
C GLY A 103 -34.37 5.78 -52.99
N LYS A 104 -33.98 4.70 -52.29
CA LYS A 104 -32.83 4.67 -51.38
C LYS A 104 -31.51 4.91 -52.12
N LEU A 105 -31.32 4.27 -53.28
CA LEU A 105 -30.15 4.49 -54.13
C LEU A 105 -30.05 5.97 -54.55
N ARG A 106 -31.17 6.57 -54.97
CA ARG A 106 -31.22 7.99 -55.34
C ARG A 106 -30.81 8.91 -54.20
N GLN A 107 -31.22 8.62 -52.96
CA GLN A 107 -30.83 9.40 -51.78
C GLN A 107 -29.34 9.25 -51.47
N LEU A 108 -28.80 8.05 -51.59
CA LEU A 108 -27.39 7.78 -51.31
C LEU A 108 -26.46 8.45 -52.33
N THR A 109 -26.86 8.56 -53.60
CA THR A 109 -26.00 9.11 -54.66
C THR A 109 -26.29 10.58 -55.00
N ILE A 110 -26.82 11.38 -54.06
CA ILE A 110 -27.15 12.81 -54.30
C ILE A 110 -25.89 13.62 -54.68
N ASP A 111 -24.75 13.22 -54.14
CA ASP A 111 -23.44 13.82 -54.37
C ASP A 111 -22.87 13.52 -55.78
N ASN A 112 -23.46 12.56 -56.52
CA ASN A 112 -22.95 12.09 -57.80
C ASN A 112 -23.94 12.36 -58.97
N PRO A 113 -23.76 13.46 -59.73
CA PRO A 113 -24.65 13.82 -60.84
C PRO A 113 -24.73 12.76 -61.95
N LEU A 114 -23.65 12.01 -62.19
CA LEU A 114 -23.61 10.96 -63.20
C LEU A 114 -24.51 9.78 -62.79
N GLN A 115 -24.49 9.38 -61.52
CA GLN A 115 -25.35 8.33 -61.01
C GLN A 115 -26.82 8.76 -60.98
N GLN A 116 -27.12 10.02 -60.64
CA GLN A 116 -28.49 10.55 -60.73
C GLN A 116 -29.05 10.41 -62.15
N ALA A 117 -28.28 10.79 -63.17
CA ALA A 117 -28.70 10.65 -64.57
C ALA A 117 -28.91 9.18 -64.99
N ARG A 118 -28.09 8.25 -64.47
CA ARG A 118 -28.26 6.81 -64.71
C ARG A 118 -29.48 6.24 -63.99
N ILE A 119 -29.77 6.71 -62.78
CA ILE A 119 -30.98 6.34 -62.02
C ILE A 119 -32.24 6.83 -62.75
N ASP A 120 -32.24 8.05 -63.29
CA ASP A 120 -33.36 8.56 -64.09
C ASP A 120 -33.64 7.64 -65.28
N ARG A 121 -32.58 7.22 -65.99
CA ARG A 121 -32.68 6.28 -67.11
C ARG A 121 -33.14 4.89 -66.67
N LEU A 122 -32.64 4.40 -65.55
CA LEU A 122 -33.04 3.13 -64.96
C LEU A 122 -34.53 3.12 -64.60
N GLN A 123 -35.02 4.18 -63.95
CA GLN A 123 -36.43 4.35 -63.61
C GLN A 123 -37.32 4.34 -64.86
N ASP A 124 -36.95 5.12 -65.89
CA ASP A 124 -37.67 5.14 -67.17
C ASP A 124 -37.73 3.74 -67.83
N MET A 125 -36.62 2.98 -67.80
CA MET A 125 -36.60 1.61 -68.30
C MET A 125 -37.47 0.65 -67.45
N LEU A 126 -37.42 0.78 -66.11
CA LEU A 126 -38.20 -0.05 -65.19
C LEU A 126 -39.71 0.22 -65.30
N ASP A 127 -40.12 1.46 -65.49
CA ASP A 127 -41.51 1.88 -65.64
C ASP A 127 -42.09 1.43 -66.99
N ARG A 128 -41.30 1.56 -68.07
CA ARG A 128 -41.69 1.03 -69.39
C ARG A 128 -41.84 -0.48 -69.36
N TRP A 129 -40.86 -1.19 -68.80
CA TRP A 129 -40.92 -2.65 -68.66
C TRP A 129 -42.16 -3.09 -67.87
N LYS A 130 -42.45 -2.43 -66.75
CA LYS A 130 -43.66 -2.70 -65.93
C LYS A 130 -44.93 -2.49 -66.73
N THR A 131 -45.02 -1.38 -67.47
CA THR A 131 -46.19 -1.04 -68.28
C THR A 131 -46.41 -2.05 -69.39
N GLU A 132 -45.35 -2.47 -70.09
CA GLU A 132 -45.40 -3.49 -71.14
C GLU A 132 -45.85 -4.85 -70.59
N VAL A 133 -45.24 -5.31 -69.49
CA VAL A 133 -45.61 -6.58 -68.84
C VAL A 133 -47.06 -6.56 -68.41
N LYS A 134 -47.51 -5.47 -67.77
CA LYS A 134 -48.88 -5.35 -67.27
C LYS A 134 -49.92 -5.33 -68.39
N THR A 135 -49.71 -4.48 -69.40
CA THR A 135 -50.71 -4.24 -70.46
C THR A 135 -50.73 -5.31 -71.55
N ILE A 136 -49.56 -5.86 -71.91
CA ILE A 136 -49.43 -6.82 -73.02
C ILE A 136 -49.57 -8.26 -72.52
N ALA A 137 -49.18 -8.54 -71.27
CA ALA A 137 -49.13 -9.90 -70.74
C ALA A 137 -50.09 -10.15 -69.56
N LEU A 138 -49.95 -9.43 -68.43
CA LEU A 138 -50.69 -9.72 -67.19
C LEU A 138 -52.20 -9.47 -67.32
N ASP A 139 -52.62 -8.29 -67.78
CA ASP A 139 -54.03 -7.90 -67.88
C ASP A 139 -54.82 -8.75 -68.91
N PRO A 140 -54.28 -9.07 -70.11
CA PRO A 140 -54.94 -9.97 -71.05
C PRO A 140 -55.05 -11.42 -70.54
N ILE A 141 -54.02 -11.93 -69.87
CA ILE A 141 -54.06 -13.27 -69.27
C ILE A 141 -55.13 -13.34 -68.17
N ARG A 142 -55.22 -12.30 -67.32
CA ARG A 142 -56.26 -12.19 -66.29
C ARG A 142 -57.68 -12.22 -66.86
N LYS A 143 -57.91 -11.57 -68.01
CA LYS A 143 -59.21 -11.55 -68.71
C LYS A 143 -59.60 -12.90 -69.34
N THR A 144 -58.65 -13.82 -69.52
CA THR A 144 -58.90 -15.12 -70.17
C THR A 144 -59.51 -16.17 -69.21
N GLY A 145 -59.63 -15.86 -67.91
CA GLY A 145 -60.17 -16.75 -66.87
C GLY A 145 -59.20 -17.86 -66.45
N THR A 146 -59.45 -18.54 -65.33
CA THR A 146 -58.56 -19.58 -64.75
C THR A 146 -58.79 -21.00 -65.30
N GLU A 147 -59.91 -21.25 -65.99
CA GLU A 147 -60.26 -22.57 -66.54
C GLU A 147 -59.27 -23.06 -67.62
N ILE A 148 -58.82 -24.31 -67.49
CA ILE A 148 -57.86 -24.95 -68.41
C ILE A 148 -58.65 -25.67 -69.52
N THR A 149 -58.89 -24.99 -70.62
CA THR A 149 -59.46 -25.56 -71.85
C THR A 149 -58.46 -25.45 -73.01
N PRO A 150 -58.58 -26.28 -74.08
CA PRO A 150 -57.69 -26.20 -75.23
C PRO A 150 -57.67 -24.81 -75.90
N GLU A 151 -58.81 -24.10 -75.86
CA GLU A 151 -58.97 -22.76 -76.41
C GLU A 151 -58.32 -21.69 -75.52
N THR A 152 -58.45 -21.78 -74.19
CA THR A 152 -57.79 -20.84 -73.26
C THR A 152 -56.28 -21.01 -73.27
N LEU A 153 -55.76 -22.24 -73.40
CA LEU A 153 -54.33 -22.52 -73.55
C LEU A 153 -53.76 -21.92 -74.86
N ALA A 154 -54.47 -22.03 -75.98
CA ALA A 154 -54.06 -21.45 -77.26
C ALA A 154 -54.07 -19.91 -77.24
N ALA A 155 -55.09 -19.31 -76.61
CA ALA A 155 -55.17 -17.86 -76.42
C ALA A 155 -54.02 -17.35 -75.53
N ARG A 156 -53.73 -18.05 -74.43
CA ARG A 156 -52.61 -17.73 -73.51
C ARG A 156 -51.24 -17.84 -74.19
N ASP A 157 -51.01 -18.89 -74.98
CA ASP A 157 -49.75 -19.04 -75.73
C ASP A 157 -49.57 -17.93 -76.79
N THR A 158 -50.68 -17.48 -77.40
CA THR A 158 -50.68 -16.34 -78.32
C THR A 158 -50.32 -15.04 -77.59
N ILE A 159 -50.87 -14.79 -76.41
CA ILE A 159 -50.53 -13.62 -75.57
C ILE A 159 -49.05 -13.66 -75.16
N ARG A 160 -48.54 -14.82 -74.72
CA ARG A 160 -47.14 -14.99 -74.35
C ARG A 160 -46.18 -14.72 -75.51
N ARG A 161 -46.48 -15.25 -76.70
CA ARG A 161 -45.71 -14.97 -77.93
C ARG A 161 -45.81 -13.51 -78.34
N GLY A 162 -46.99 -12.89 -78.18
CA GLY A 162 -47.21 -11.46 -78.42
C GLY A 162 -46.34 -10.56 -77.53
N TYR A 163 -46.31 -10.84 -76.22
CA TYR A 163 -45.44 -10.13 -75.27
C TYR A 163 -43.96 -10.26 -75.63
N LEU A 164 -43.50 -11.48 -75.94
CA LEU A 164 -42.10 -11.70 -76.33
C LEU A 164 -41.69 -10.96 -77.61
N ALA A 165 -42.63 -10.74 -78.53
CA ALA A 165 -42.39 -10.04 -79.80
C ALA A 165 -42.54 -8.52 -79.70
N GLN A 166 -43.35 -8.01 -78.77
CA GLN A 166 -43.68 -6.57 -78.66
C GLN A 166 -42.89 -5.82 -77.58
N ARG A 167 -42.19 -6.52 -76.68
CA ARG A 167 -41.38 -5.88 -75.63
C ARG A 167 -40.27 -5.00 -76.21
N THR A 168 -40.13 -3.77 -75.72
CA THR A 168 -39.08 -2.83 -76.17
C THR A 168 -37.93 -2.71 -75.19
N VAL A 169 -38.16 -3.01 -73.91
CA VAL A 169 -37.12 -3.04 -72.87
C VAL A 169 -36.82 -4.46 -72.46
N LEU A 170 -35.57 -4.89 -72.62
CA LEU A 170 -35.13 -6.19 -72.14
C LEU A 170 -34.59 -6.07 -70.71
N MET A 171 -34.83 -7.09 -69.90
CA MET A 171 -34.26 -7.14 -68.55
C MET A 171 -32.72 -7.16 -68.57
N THR A 172 -32.13 -7.68 -69.65
CA THR A 172 -30.68 -7.63 -69.89
C THR A 172 -30.16 -6.21 -69.99
N ASP A 173 -30.96 -5.27 -70.52
CA ASP A 173 -30.54 -3.87 -70.68
C ASP A 173 -30.60 -3.13 -69.33
N ILE A 174 -31.64 -3.42 -68.52
CA ILE A 174 -31.76 -2.93 -67.14
C ILE A 174 -30.58 -3.42 -66.31
N ARG A 175 -30.29 -4.73 -66.37
CA ARG A 175 -29.16 -5.33 -65.65
C ARG A 175 -27.83 -4.74 -66.10
N LYS A 176 -27.61 -4.58 -67.40
CA LYS A 176 -26.38 -3.97 -67.94
C LYS A 176 -26.18 -2.55 -67.41
N LEU A 177 -27.24 -1.74 -67.29
CA LEU A 177 -27.12 -0.39 -66.73
C LEU A 177 -26.77 -0.42 -65.24
N ILE A 178 -27.36 -1.35 -64.46
CA ILE A 178 -27.01 -1.55 -63.05
C ILE A 178 -25.56 -2.03 -62.89
N ASP A 179 -25.09 -2.93 -63.76
CA ASP A 179 -23.71 -3.39 -63.79
C ASP A 179 -22.75 -2.22 -64.13
N GLU A 180 -23.08 -1.37 -65.12
CA GLU A 180 -22.30 -0.16 -65.44
C GLU A 180 -22.24 0.85 -64.27
N MET A 181 -23.33 0.96 -63.50
CA MET A 181 -23.36 1.77 -62.28
C MET A 181 -22.47 1.16 -61.20
N SER A 182 -22.52 -0.16 -61.00
CA SER A 182 -21.74 -0.91 -60.02
C SER A 182 -20.25 -0.85 -60.33
N ASP A 183 -19.84 -1.08 -61.59
CA ASP A 183 -18.46 -0.95 -62.06
C ASP A 183 -17.86 0.45 -61.80
N THR A 184 -18.70 1.48 -61.81
CA THR A 184 -18.27 2.85 -61.57
C THR A 184 -18.02 3.09 -60.08
N GLU A 185 -18.91 2.60 -59.22
CA GLU A 185 -18.76 2.69 -57.77
C GLU A 185 -17.63 1.79 -57.24
N GLU A 186 -17.41 0.61 -57.83
CA GLU A 186 -16.30 -0.28 -57.46
C GLU A 186 -14.94 0.37 -57.75
N LYS A 187 -14.78 1.04 -58.91
CA LYS A 187 -13.59 1.84 -59.21
C LYS A 187 -13.41 3.02 -58.24
N LEU A 188 -14.51 3.67 -57.84
CA LEU A 188 -14.45 4.76 -56.86
C LEU A 188 -14.04 4.24 -55.48
N LEU A 189 -14.53 3.06 -55.09
CA LEU A 189 -14.16 2.38 -53.86
C LEU A 189 -12.67 2.04 -53.84
N ASP A 190 -12.12 1.51 -54.94
CA ASP A 190 -10.69 1.22 -55.06
C ASP A 190 -9.82 2.47 -54.87
N ILE A 191 -10.22 3.60 -55.47
CA ILE A 191 -9.52 4.88 -55.29
C ILE A 191 -9.57 5.32 -53.82
N ARG A 192 -10.76 5.27 -53.20
CA ARG A 192 -10.96 5.67 -51.79
C ARG A 192 -10.23 4.75 -50.80
N ASN A 193 -10.18 3.45 -51.06
CA ASN A 193 -9.41 2.49 -50.26
C ASN A 193 -7.90 2.72 -50.41
N GLY A 194 -7.43 3.03 -51.63
CA GLY A 194 -6.03 3.42 -51.84
C GLY A 194 -5.66 4.71 -51.09
N GLU A 195 -6.56 5.68 -51.05
CA GLU A 195 -6.40 6.90 -50.24
C GLU A 195 -6.39 6.58 -48.74
N LEU A 196 -7.30 5.74 -48.27
CA LEU A 196 -7.34 5.27 -46.87
C LEU A 196 -6.05 4.55 -46.47
N ASP A 197 -5.52 3.65 -47.31
CA ASP A 197 -4.24 2.98 -47.04
C ASP A 197 -3.06 3.96 -47.02
N SER A 198 -3.14 5.03 -47.81
CA SER A 198 -2.11 6.09 -47.79
C SER A 198 -2.19 6.93 -46.52
N THR A 199 -3.39 7.28 -46.04
CA THR A 199 -3.61 8.05 -44.80
C THR A 199 -3.29 7.21 -43.56
N LEU A 200 -3.63 5.93 -43.55
CA LEU A 200 -3.23 4.98 -42.50
C LEU A 200 -1.71 4.84 -42.41
N ARG A 201 -1.02 4.69 -43.55
CA ARG A 201 0.45 4.67 -43.58
C ARG A 201 1.06 5.98 -43.08
N ALA A 202 0.54 7.12 -43.53
CA ALA A 202 1.00 8.43 -43.07
C ALA A 202 0.81 8.60 -41.55
N THR A 203 -0.36 8.24 -41.02
CA THR A 203 -0.68 8.25 -39.58
C THR A 203 0.30 7.37 -38.80
N LYS A 204 0.59 6.15 -39.28
CA LYS A 204 1.57 5.26 -38.67
C LYS A 204 2.97 5.89 -38.62
N TYR A 205 3.42 6.54 -39.69
CA TYR A 205 4.71 7.23 -39.70
C TYR A 205 4.75 8.46 -38.79
N ILE A 206 3.67 9.24 -38.72
CA ILE A 206 3.55 10.38 -37.80
C ILE A 206 3.64 9.89 -36.34
N ASN A 207 2.95 8.79 -36.01
CA ASN A 207 2.99 8.21 -34.66
C ASN A 207 4.37 7.65 -34.29
N ILE A 208 5.04 6.96 -35.23
CA ILE A 208 6.41 6.47 -34.99
C ILE A 208 7.37 7.66 -34.84
N ALA A 209 7.27 8.68 -35.70
CA ALA A 209 8.14 9.85 -35.65
C ALA A 209 7.95 10.66 -34.37
N SER A 210 6.71 10.85 -33.90
CA SER A 210 6.41 11.54 -32.65
C SER A 210 6.93 10.75 -31.45
N LEU A 211 6.76 9.42 -31.43
CA LEU A 211 7.31 8.55 -30.38
C LEU A 211 8.84 8.64 -30.31
N VAL A 212 9.52 8.51 -31.45
CA VAL A 212 10.99 8.59 -31.52
C VAL A 212 11.47 9.98 -31.07
N LEU A 213 10.81 11.05 -31.50
CA LEU A 213 11.14 12.41 -31.11
C LEU A 213 10.97 12.63 -29.59
N CYS A 214 9.88 12.12 -29.01
CA CYS A 214 9.65 12.14 -27.57
C CYS A 214 10.73 11.36 -26.80
N LEU A 215 11.13 10.19 -27.27
CA LEU A 215 12.19 9.38 -26.65
C LEU A 215 13.55 10.06 -26.70
N VAL A 216 13.94 10.58 -27.87
CA VAL A 216 15.22 11.29 -28.04
C VAL A 216 15.26 12.54 -27.17
N PHE A 217 14.17 13.31 -27.14
CA PHE A 217 14.08 14.52 -26.32
C PHE A 217 14.04 14.20 -24.83
N GLY A 218 13.32 13.16 -24.42
CA GLY A 218 13.31 12.66 -23.05
C GLY A 218 14.70 12.24 -22.58
N ALA A 219 15.43 11.48 -23.39
CA ALA A 219 16.81 11.09 -23.10
C ALA A 219 17.75 12.31 -22.98
N LEU A 220 17.58 13.32 -23.85
CA LEU A 220 18.34 14.57 -23.78
C LEU A 220 18.06 15.32 -22.47
N VAL A 221 16.80 15.42 -22.07
CA VAL A 221 16.39 16.08 -20.81
C VAL A 221 16.97 15.32 -19.61
N ILE A 222 16.90 14.00 -19.58
CA ILE A 222 17.49 13.16 -18.52
C ILE A 222 19.01 13.35 -18.46
N ALA A 223 19.70 13.32 -19.60
CA ALA A 223 21.14 13.55 -19.63
C ALA A 223 21.52 14.96 -19.15
N MET A 224 20.70 15.96 -19.48
CA MET A 224 20.88 17.34 -19.04
C MET A 224 20.67 17.50 -17.52
N THR A 225 19.58 16.95 -16.97
CA THR A 225 19.30 17.01 -15.53
C THR A 225 20.38 16.27 -14.73
N PHE A 226 20.79 15.08 -15.20
CA PHE A 226 21.85 14.31 -14.56
C PHE A 226 23.19 15.07 -14.50
N ARG A 227 23.56 15.76 -15.60
CA ARG A 227 24.80 16.55 -15.66
C ARG A 227 24.75 17.85 -14.87
N LEU A 228 23.63 18.57 -14.90
CA LEU A 228 23.53 19.91 -14.30
C LEU A 228 23.08 19.92 -12.84
N ILE A 229 22.40 18.86 -12.39
CA ILE A 229 21.76 18.77 -11.07
C ILE A 229 22.33 17.60 -10.27
N THR A 230 22.10 16.35 -10.73
CA THR A 230 22.37 15.15 -9.92
C THR A 230 23.86 14.98 -9.62
N ARG A 231 24.73 15.03 -10.65
CA ARG A 231 26.19 14.85 -10.45
C ARG A 231 26.80 15.86 -9.48
N PRO A 232 26.55 17.19 -9.59
CA PRO A 232 27.05 18.15 -8.62
C PRO A 232 26.57 17.91 -7.19
N ILE A 233 25.29 17.56 -6.99
CA ILE A 233 24.73 17.30 -5.65
C ILE A 233 25.41 16.10 -5.01
N VAL A 234 25.48 14.97 -5.71
CA VAL A 234 26.15 13.75 -5.22
C VAL A 234 27.60 14.03 -4.82
N ARG A 235 28.32 14.81 -5.65
CA ARG A 235 29.69 15.22 -5.35
C ARG A 235 29.80 16.08 -4.09
N MET A 236 28.86 17.00 -3.86
CA MET A 236 28.85 17.83 -2.65
C MET A 236 28.57 16.98 -1.40
N THR A 237 27.64 16.02 -1.51
CA THR A 237 27.37 15.06 -0.43
C THR A 237 28.62 14.25 -0.09
N GLU A 238 29.33 13.72 -1.09
CA GLU A 238 30.59 12.99 -0.89
C GLU A 238 31.66 13.82 -0.18
N LEU A 239 31.85 15.08 -0.60
CA LEU A 239 32.80 15.99 0.06
C LEU A 239 32.39 16.30 1.50
N MET A 240 31.09 16.45 1.77
CA MET A 240 30.57 16.67 3.12
C MET A 240 30.79 15.46 4.03
N THR A 241 30.56 14.24 3.53
CA THR A 241 30.82 13.01 4.28
C THR A 241 32.30 12.85 4.61
N ARG A 242 33.19 13.14 3.65
CA ARG A 242 34.65 13.12 3.91
C ARG A 242 35.06 14.15 4.97
N LEU A 243 34.51 15.35 4.93
CA LEU A 243 34.79 16.37 5.93
C LEU A 243 34.29 15.97 7.33
N ALA A 244 33.12 15.35 7.42
CA ALA A 244 32.59 14.79 8.67
C ALA A 244 33.47 13.65 9.22
N ALA A 245 34.13 12.90 8.33
CA ALA A 245 35.13 11.90 8.68
C ALA A 245 36.52 12.50 9.05
N HIS A 246 36.59 13.80 9.36
CA HIS A 246 37.81 14.53 9.74
C HIS A 246 38.89 14.60 8.64
N ASP A 247 38.53 14.35 7.37
CA ASP A 247 39.43 14.57 6.23
C ASP A 247 39.42 16.04 5.80
N HIS A 248 40.34 16.82 6.37
CA HIS A 248 40.50 18.25 6.05
C HIS A 248 41.27 18.53 4.75
N SER A 249 41.71 17.50 4.01
CA SER A 249 42.48 17.65 2.76
C SER A 249 41.63 17.98 1.53
N ILE A 250 40.30 18.00 1.66
CA ILE A 250 39.38 18.13 0.54
C ILE A 250 39.45 19.51 -0.17
N GLU A 251 39.37 19.51 -1.51
CA GLU A 251 39.26 20.73 -2.31
C GLU A 251 37.80 21.01 -2.73
N VAL A 252 37.23 22.11 -2.25
CA VAL A 252 35.89 22.55 -2.66
C VAL A 252 35.97 23.30 -3.99
N ARG A 253 35.62 22.62 -5.09
CA ARG A 253 35.53 23.22 -6.43
C ARG A 253 34.15 23.84 -6.68
N GLN A 254 34.03 24.72 -7.67
CA GLN A 254 32.77 25.38 -8.10
C GLN A 254 32.26 26.56 -7.25
N LEU A 255 33.11 27.19 -6.44
CA LEU A 255 32.78 28.37 -5.61
C LEU A 255 32.19 29.56 -6.39
N ARG A 256 32.47 29.66 -7.69
CA ARG A 256 32.04 30.77 -8.58
C ARG A 256 30.63 30.58 -9.18
N ARG A 257 29.98 29.44 -8.95
CA ARG A 257 28.64 29.15 -9.47
C ARG A 257 27.61 30.03 -8.74
N ARG A 258 26.63 30.56 -9.48
CA ARG A 258 25.63 31.52 -8.96
C ARG A 258 24.27 30.91 -8.61
N ASP A 259 24.18 29.59 -8.61
CA ASP A 259 22.98 28.85 -8.22
C ASP A 259 23.13 28.24 -6.82
N GLU A 260 22.11 27.51 -6.39
CA GLU A 260 22.01 26.88 -5.07
C GLU A 260 23.16 25.89 -4.82
N ILE A 261 23.65 25.21 -5.87
CA ILE A 261 24.82 24.32 -5.77
C ILE A 261 26.09 25.13 -5.47
N GLY A 262 26.22 26.32 -6.05
CA GLY A 262 27.29 27.25 -5.72
C GLY A 262 27.23 27.77 -4.29
N GLU A 263 26.03 27.99 -3.76
CA GLU A 263 25.83 28.35 -2.34
C GLU A 263 26.26 27.24 -1.40
N ILE A 264 25.86 25.99 -1.69
CA ILE A 264 26.29 24.80 -0.93
C ILE A 264 27.81 24.67 -0.95
N ALA A 265 28.46 24.87 -2.11
CA ALA A 265 29.92 24.82 -2.21
C ALA A 265 30.61 25.90 -1.34
N ARG A 266 30.06 27.13 -1.28
CA ARG A 266 30.60 28.18 -0.40
C ARG A 266 30.39 27.87 1.07
N ALA A 267 29.20 27.39 1.45
CA ALA A 267 28.90 26.98 2.82
C ALA A 267 29.84 25.85 3.28
N LEU A 268 30.08 24.86 2.41
CA LEU A 268 31.00 23.75 2.69
C LEU A 268 32.45 24.23 2.89
N GLN A 269 32.89 25.24 2.15
CA GLN A 269 34.21 25.85 2.32
C GLN A 269 34.33 26.55 3.69
N ILE A 270 33.33 27.33 4.08
CA ILE A 270 33.30 27.98 5.42
C ILE A 270 33.29 26.90 6.52
N PHE A 271 32.49 25.85 6.35
CA PHE A 271 32.42 24.76 7.32
C PHE A 271 33.75 24.02 7.45
N LYS A 272 34.48 23.81 6.34
CA LYS A 272 35.83 23.26 6.36
C LYS A 272 36.79 24.12 7.20
N GLU A 273 36.79 25.43 6.97
CA GLU A 273 37.64 26.37 7.71
C GLU A 273 37.31 26.35 9.21
N MET A 274 36.03 26.39 9.56
CA MET A 274 35.54 26.31 10.94
C MET A 274 35.91 24.99 11.62
N ALA A 275 35.85 23.86 10.91
CA ALA A 275 36.22 22.56 11.44
C ALA A 275 37.72 22.47 11.77
N ILE A 276 38.58 23.03 10.91
CA ILE A 276 40.03 23.10 11.14
C ILE A 276 40.33 23.96 12.38
N GLU A 277 39.70 25.12 12.50
CA GLU A 277 39.88 26.02 13.64
C GLU A 277 39.41 25.39 14.96
N THR A 278 38.24 24.75 14.96
CA THR A 278 37.66 24.08 16.14
C THR A 278 38.54 22.91 16.60
N ALA A 279 39.09 22.13 15.66
CA ALA A 279 40.02 21.04 15.98
C ALA A 279 41.29 21.56 16.66
N GLY A 280 41.86 22.67 16.18
CA GLY A 280 43.02 23.32 16.80
C GLY A 280 42.75 23.79 18.23
N GLN A 281 41.61 24.44 18.47
CA GLN A 281 41.22 24.89 19.82
C GLN A 281 40.96 23.72 20.78
N THR A 282 40.35 22.64 20.28
CA THR A 282 40.06 21.45 21.09
C THR A 282 41.35 20.76 21.54
N TRP A 283 42.34 20.66 20.66
CA TRP A 283 43.67 20.13 20.99
C TRP A 283 44.35 20.99 22.07
N LEU A 284 44.36 22.30 21.88
CA LEU A 284 44.97 23.28 22.81
C LEU A 284 44.41 23.13 24.24
N LYS A 285 43.08 23.15 24.38
CA LYS A 285 42.39 23.00 25.67
C LYS A 285 42.63 21.64 26.30
N SER A 286 42.63 20.56 25.50
CA SER A 286 42.84 19.20 26.00
C SER A 286 44.23 19.04 26.60
N VAL A 287 45.28 19.53 25.91
CA VAL A 287 46.67 19.45 26.40
C VAL A 287 46.86 20.33 27.63
N ALA A 288 46.38 21.59 27.60
CA ALA A 288 46.49 22.50 28.73
C ALA A 288 45.80 21.96 29.99
N SER A 289 44.59 21.40 29.85
CA SER A 289 43.84 20.79 30.96
C SER A 289 44.55 19.57 31.55
N SER A 290 45.07 18.68 30.69
CA SER A 290 45.83 17.50 31.13
C SER A 290 47.08 17.86 31.92
N ILE A 291 47.84 18.86 31.47
CA ILE A 291 49.05 19.31 32.17
C ILE A 291 48.67 19.97 33.50
N SER A 292 47.67 20.86 33.50
CA SER A 292 47.18 21.54 34.71
C SER A 292 46.80 20.56 35.82
N SER A 293 46.03 19.52 35.49
CA SER A 293 45.59 18.51 36.47
C SER A 293 46.77 17.80 37.14
N LYS A 294 47.79 17.42 36.37
CA LYS A 294 48.98 16.72 36.90
C LYS A 294 49.84 17.62 37.77
N LEU A 295 49.95 18.91 37.42
CA LEU A 295 50.72 19.88 38.21
C LEU A 295 50.14 20.14 39.60
N GLN A 296 48.81 20.01 39.77
CA GLN A 296 48.14 20.21 41.06
C GLN A 296 48.47 19.12 42.09
N GLU A 297 48.90 17.93 41.65
CA GLU A 297 49.27 16.82 42.53
C GLU A 297 50.64 17.02 43.18
N ALA A 298 51.48 17.92 42.64
CA ALA A 298 52.84 18.13 43.12
C ALA A 298 52.87 18.74 44.52
N THR A 299 53.67 18.15 45.41
CA THR A 299 53.82 18.58 46.81
C THR A 299 55.14 19.29 47.09
N THR A 300 56.06 19.28 46.12
CA THR A 300 57.38 19.93 46.22
C THR A 300 57.75 20.65 44.93
N TYR A 301 58.61 21.67 45.02
CA TYR A 301 59.08 22.42 43.85
C TYR A 301 59.74 21.54 42.77
N ARG A 302 60.46 20.50 43.20
CA ARG A 302 61.14 19.57 42.28
C ARG A 302 60.13 18.71 41.51
N GLU A 303 59.19 18.11 42.23
CA GLU A 303 58.12 17.29 41.65
C GLU A 303 57.28 18.09 40.64
N PHE A 304 56.98 19.36 40.97
CA PHE A 304 56.29 20.28 40.07
C PHE A 304 57.08 20.53 38.79
N ALA A 305 58.37 20.87 38.91
CA ALA A 305 59.24 21.16 37.78
C ALA A 305 59.43 19.94 36.85
N ASP A 306 59.65 18.76 37.43
CA ASP A 306 59.83 17.52 36.68
C ASP A 306 58.53 17.10 35.96
N THR A 307 57.38 17.25 36.59
CA THR A 307 56.07 16.97 35.98
C THR A 307 55.78 17.91 34.82
N LEU A 308 56.06 19.22 34.98
CA LEU A 308 55.88 20.21 33.93
C LEU A 308 56.67 19.86 32.67
N VAL A 309 57.98 19.61 32.80
CA VAL A 309 58.83 19.32 31.64
C VAL A 309 58.53 17.94 31.03
N THR A 310 58.14 16.95 31.85
CA THR A 310 57.82 15.59 31.37
C THR A 310 56.58 15.57 30.48
N GLU A 311 55.59 16.41 30.77
CA GLU A 311 54.36 16.47 29.98
C GLU A 311 54.45 17.46 28.82
N LEU A 312 55.09 18.60 29.03
CA LEU A 312 55.14 19.68 28.04
C LEU A 312 56.13 19.41 26.90
N VAL A 313 57.29 18.82 27.20
CA VAL A 313 58.33 18.59 26.18
C VAL A 313 57.87 17.60 25.08
N PRO A 314 57.25 16.45 25.40
CA PRO A 314 56.67 15.58 24.37
C PRO A 314 55.53 16.23 23.58
N ALA A 315 54.68 17.04 24.25
CA ALA A 315 53.54 17.70 23.60
C ALA A 315 53.99 18.70 22.52
N LEU A 316 55.12 19.38 22.75
CA LEU A 316 55.75 20.32 21.80
C LEU A 316 56.74 19.63 20.85
N LYS A 317 56.87 18.30 20.92
CA LYS A 317 57.88 17.51 20.19
C LYS A 317 59.31 18.05 20.38
N ALA A 318 59.55 18.67 21.54
CA ALA A 318 60.83 19.23 21.90
C ALA A 318 61.77 18.14 22.42
N GLY A 319 63.08 18.41 22.38
CA GLY A 319 64.10 17.47 22.84
C GLY A 319 64.64 17.78 24.23
N VAL A 320 64.55 19.04 24.66
CA VAL A 320 65.02 19.50 25.98
C VAL A 320 64.00 20.46 26.58
N GLY A 321 63.75 20.34 27.88
CA GLY A 321 62.99 21.31 28.66
C GLY A 321 63.64 21.52 30.03
N VAL A 322 63.72 22.74 30.50
CA VAL A 322 64.43 23.11 31.73
C VAL A 322 63.63 24.17 32.48
N VAL A 323 63.43 23.97 33.78
CA VAL A 323 62.67 24.91 34.63
C VAL A 323 63.57 25.48 35.72
N TYR A 324 63.59 26.81 35.81
CA TYR A 324 64.29 27.58 36.81
C TYR A 324 63.30 28.27 37.75
N LEU A 325 63.57 28.26 39.06
CA LEU A 325 62.77 28.96 40.06
C LEU A 325 63.46 30.23 40.50
N PHE A 326 62.71 31.32 40.62
CA PHE A 326 63.21 32.57 41.16
C PHE A 326 63.22 32.52 42.70
N ARG A 327 64.39 32.74 43.29
CA ARG A 327 64.57 32.87 44.74
C ARG A 327 64.68 34.34 45.10
N GLU A 328 63.70 34.84 45.85
CA GLU A 328 63.67 36.23 46.32
C GLU A 328 64.87 36.55 47.24
N ASP A 329 65.37 35.58 48.01
CA ASP A 329 66.42 35.78 49.02
C ASP A 329 67.78 36.16 48.43
N ASN A 330 68.09 35.67 47.22
CA ASN A 330 69.39 35.88 46.55
C ASN A 330 69.25 36.52 45.15
N SER A 331 68.02 36.85 44.72
CA SER A 331 67.69 37.37 43.39
C SER A 331 68.27 36.55 42.23
N ARG A 332 68.28 35.21 42.36
CA ARG A 332 68.79 34.28 41.34
C ARG A 332 67.74 33.27 40.90
N LEU A 333 67.90 32.80 39.67
CA LEU A 333 67.13 31.72 39.06
C LEU A 333 67.89 30.40 39.24
N GLU A 334 67.34 29.48 40.01
CA GLU A 334 67.95 28.18 40.32
C GLU A 334 67.28 27.06 39.51
N LEU A 335 68.10 26.20 38.89
CA LEU A 335 67.61 25.02 38.18
C LEU A 335 66.87 24.06 39.13
N LEU A 336 65.59 23.80 38.86
CA LEU A 336 64.78 22.86 39.64
C LEU A 336 64.63 21.49 38.98
N GLY A 337 64.22 21.48 37.71
CA GLY A 337 63.84 20.27 36.97
C GLY A 337 64.25 20.36 35.51
N SER A 338 64.46 19.21 34.90
CA SER A 338 64.94 19.15 33.51
C SER A 338 64.57 17.85 32.81
N TYR A 339 64.30 17.94 31.51
CA TYR A 339 64.00 16.83 30.61
C TYR A 339 65.02 16.84 29.47
N GLY A 340 65.67 15.71 29.21
CA GLY A 340 66.65 15.58 28.11
C GLY A 340 67.94 16.41 28.28
N PHE A 341 68.13 17.08 29.42
CA PHE A 341 69.26 17.96 29.69
C PHE A 341 70.44 17.22 30.35
N LYS A 342 71.66 17.43 29.85
CA LYS A 342 72.90 16.90 30.46
C LYS A 342 73.78 18.03 30.96
N GLN A 343 73.96 18.11 32.28
CA GLN A 343 74.78 19.14 32.93
C GLN A 343 76.26 19.01 32.50
N ARG A 344 76.82 20.08 31.91
CA ARG A 344 78.24 20.18 31.50
C ARG A 344 79.03 21.01 32.52
N ARG A 345 80.36 20.80 32.59
CA ARG A 345 81.29 21.54 33.48
C ARG A 345 81.36 23.08 33.25
N HIS A 346 80.73 23.60 32.21
CA HIS A 346 80.74 25.03 31.83
C HIS A 346 79.35 25.66 31.69
N VAL A 347 78.29 24.97 32.10
CA VAL A 347 76.92 25.53 32.10
C VAL A 347 76.53 25.82 33.54
N THR A 348 76.28 27.08 33.85
CA THR A 348 75.84 27.55 35.16
C THR A 348 74.42 27.08 35.43
N THR A 349 74.16 26.57 36.64
CA THR A 349 72.82 26.16 37.09
C THR A 349 72.06 27.27 37.81
N GLU A 350 72.68 28.45 37.88
CA GLU A 350 72.14 29.66 38.48
C GLU A 350 72.37 30.84 37.53
N TYR A 351 71.36 31.67 37.38
CA TYR A 351 71.42 32.88 36.57
C TYR A 351 70.95 34.09 37.39
N ALA A 352 71.69 35.20 37.33
CA ALA A 352 71.21 36.48 37.83
C ALA A 352 70.19 37.10 36.86
N LEU A 353 69.37 38.04 37.35
CA LEU A 353 68.50 38.82 36.47
C LEU A 353 69.33 39.60 35.43
N GLY A 354 68.94 39.50 34.16
CA GLY A 354 69.67 40.06 33.01
C GLY A 354 70.87 39.24 32.52
N GLU A 355 71.16 38.10 33.17
CA GLU A 355 72.25 37.20 32.77
C GLU A 355 71.78 36.12 31.79
N GLY A 356 72.31 36.13 30.57
CA GLY A 356 71.92 35.19 29.52
C GLY A 356 70.45 35.34 29.09
N LEU A 357 69.97 34.46 28.22
CA LEU A 357 68.57 34.53 27.74
C LEU A 357 67.55 34.23 28.85
N ILE A 358 67.91 33.34 29.78
CA ILE A 358 67.08 32.99 30.95
C ILE A 358 66.90 34.20 31.87
N GLY A 359 68.01 34.85 32.25
CA GLY A 359 67.96 36.06 33.07
C GLY A 359 67.36 37.26 32.34
N GLN A 360 67.55 37.37 31.02
CA GLN A 360 66.96 38.45 30.21
C GLN A 360 65.44 38.29 30.09
N ALA A 361 64.93 37.09 29.80
CA ALA A 361 63.50 36.80 29.74
C ALA A 361 62.82 37.05 31.10
N ALA A 362 63.51 36.73 32.20
CA ALA A 362 63.07 37.05 33.55
C ALA A 362 62.98 38.56 33.84
N THR A 363 63.99 39.34 33.40
CA THR A 363 64.01 40.80 33.57
C THR A 363 62.91 41.48 32.75
N GLU A 364 62.75 41.08 31.49
CA GLU A 364 61.76 41.69 30.59
C GLU A 364 60.34 41.15 30.80
N ARG A 365 60.19 40.01 31.47
CA ARG A 365 58.93 39.30 31.69
C ARG A 365 58.19 39.02 30.38
N ARG A 366 58.96 38.75 29.32
CA ARG A 366 58.46 38.41 27.99
C ARG A 366 59.14 37.15 27.48
N SER A 367 58.38 36.36 26.74
CA SER A 367 58.89 35.17 26.06
C SER A 367 59.90 35.57 24.99
N ILE A 368 61.05 34.89 24.95
CA ILE A 368 62.09 35.06 23.95
C ILE A 368 62.13 33.77 23.14
N ILE A 369 61.75 33.84 21.87
CA ILE A 369 61.78 32.71 20.94
C ILE A 369 62.88 32.95 19.90
N LEU A 370 63.84 32.05 19.86
CA LEU A 370 64.89 32.03 18.85
C LEU A 370 64.56 30.98 17.80
N GLN A 371 64.60 31.39 16.54
CA GLN A 371 64.47 30.54 15.36
C GLN A 371 65.83 30.44 14.68
N ASP A 372 66.17 29.25 14.15
CA ASP A 372 67.43 28.96 13.46
C ASP A 372 68.68 29.20 14.32
N VAL A 373 68.72 28.53 15.48
CA VAL A 373 69.83 28.61 16.42
C VAL A 373 71.11 27.99 15.81
N PRO A 374 72.29 28.64 15.95
CA PRO A 374 73.55 28.12 15.43
C PRO A 374 73.92 26.71 15.93
N ASP A 375 74.59 25.92 15.09
CA ASP A 375 74.96 24.52 15.36
C ASP A 375 75.89 24.33 16.59
N ASP A 376 76.51 25.41 17.08
CA ASP A 376 77.43 25.45 18.22
C ASP A 376 76.79 25.92 19.54
N TYR A 377 75.50 26.25 19.56
CA TYR A 377 74.81 26.85 20.71
C TYR A 377 74.53 25.86 21.85
N THR A 378 73.73 24.81 21.59
CA THR A 378 73.37 23.75 22.55
C THR A 378 73.07 22.47 21.76
N ARG A 379 73.33 21.30 22.34
CA ARG A 379 73.05 20.00 21.69
C ARG A 379 72.05 19.21 22.50
N ILE A 380 71.05 18.67 21.82
CA ILE A 380 70.13 17.67 22.35
C ILE A 380 70.85 16.32 22.27
N HIS A 381 71.01 15.67 23.42
CA HIS A 381 71.77 14.43 23.54
C HIS A 381 70.83 13.23 23.67
N SER A 382 71.14 12.16 22.94
CA SER A 382 70.54 10.84 23.08
C SER A 382 71.63 9.81 23.33
N GLY A 383 71.27 8.63 23.85
CA GLY A 383 72.19 7.49 23.96
C GLY A 383 72.76 7.02 22.60
N THR A 384 72.15 7.43 21.49
CA THR A 384 72.54 7.06 20.12
C THR A 384 73.19 8.18 19.31
N GLY A 385 73.21 9.43 19.79
CA GLY A 385 73.76 10.56 19.03
C GLY A 385 73.45 11.94 19.62
N GLU A 386 73.87 13.00 18.93
CA GLU A 386 73.68 14.40 19.33
C GLU A 386 73.23 15.23 18.14
N ALA A 387 72.29 16.16 18.33
CA ALA A 387 71.82 17.07 17.30
C ALA A 387 71.55 18.48 17.85
N SER A 388 71.70 19.51 17.02
CA SER A 388 71.45 20.91 17.39
C SER A 388 69.96 21.24 17.26
N PRO A 389 69.36 22.00 18.21
CA PRO A 389 67.97 22.42 18.12
C PRO A 389 67.79 23.47 17.02
N ARG A 390 66.62 23.48 16.38
CA ARG A 390 66.25 24.51 15.40
C ARG A 390 65.51 25.69 16.02
N SER A 391 64.89 25.49 17.18
CA SER A 391 64.21 26.56 17.92
C SER A 391 64.44 26.42 19.41
N VAL A 392 64.63 27.56 20.08
CA VAL A 392 64.73 27.65 21.54
C VAL A 392 63.74 28.69 22.02
N ALA A 393 62.83 28.30 22.91
CA ALA A 393 61.85 29.18 23.53
C ALA A 393 62.17 29.32 25.02
N VAL A 394 62.37 30.56 25.46
CA VAL A 394 62.58 30.92 26.87
C VAL A 394 61.37 31.72 27.34
N VAL A 395 60.61 31.13 28.23
CA VAL A 395 59.28 31.60 28.62
C VAL A 395 59.26 31.90 30.13
N PRO A 396 59.03 33.14 30.55
CA PRO A 396 58.97 33.47 31.97
C PRO A 396 57.64 33.01 32.59
N ILE A 397 57.72 32.47 33.80
CA ILE A 397 56.56 32.07 34.59
C ILE A 397 56.22 33.24 35.52
N VAL A 398 55.15 33.97 35.21
CA VAL A 398 54.76 35.21 35.89
C VAL A 398 53.33 35.12 36.40
N SER A 399 53.10 35.46 37.67
CA SER A 399 51.76 35.61 38.27
C SER A 399 51.58 37.05 38.75
N ARG A 400 50.57 37.78 38.25
CA ARG A 400 50.25 39.17 38.65
C ARG A 400 51.49 40.08 38.77
N ASP A 401 52.31 40.09 37.73
CA ASP A 401 53.58 40.84 37.67
C ASP A 401 54.68 40.39 38.65
N ASN A 402 54.53 39.26 39.34
CA ASN A 402 55.61 38.64 40.10
C ASN A 402 56.28 37.51 39.30
N LEU A 403 57.60 37.54 39.20
CA LEU A 403 58.39 36.50 38.54
C LEU A 403 58.52 35.31 39.49
N LEU A 404 58.01 34.14 39.08
CA LEU A 404 58.13 32.91 39.85
C LEU A 404 59.25 32.01 39.32
N GLY A 405 59.53 32.07 38.03
CA GLY A 405 60.54 31.23 37.40
C GLY A 405 60.67 31.46 35.90
N VAL A 406 61.46 30.63 35.23
CA VAL A 406 61.65 30.64 33.77
C VAL A 406 61.68 29.21 33.26
N LEU A 407 61.00 28.96 32.16
CA LEU A 407 61.00 27.69 31.43
C LEU A 407 61.78 27.88 30.11
N GLU A 408 62.73 27.01 29.84
CA GLU A 408 63.47 26.96 28.59
C GLU A 408 63.18 25.65 27.86
N ILE A 409 62.89 25.72 26.56
CA ILE A 409 62.55 24.57 25.72
C ILE A 409 63.40 24.64 24.45
N ALA A 410 64.03 23.53 24.08
CA ALA A 410 64.73 23.41 22.81
C ALA A 410 64.11 22.31 21.94
N SER A 411 63.67 22.68 20.74
CA SER A 411 62.97 21.81 19.79
C SER A 411 63.79 21.53 18.53
N PHE A 412 63.55 20.36 17.92
CA PHE A 412 64.14 19.95 16.65
C PHE A 412 63.49 20.63 15.43
N ALA A 413 62.31 21.22 15.61
CA ALA A 413 61.57 21.96 14.59
C ALA A 413 61.20 23.36 15.09
N HIS A 414 60.76 24.23 14.18
CA HIS A 414 60.11 25.48 14.58
C HIS A 414 58.79 25.14 15.28
N LEU A 415 58.49 25.84 16.36
CA LEU A 415 57.18 25.76 17.00
C LEU A 415 56.12 26.28 16.02
N SER A 416 55.03 25.54 15.88
CA SER A 416 53.87 25.98 15.11
C SER A 416 53.05 27.02 15.87
N ASP A 417 52.23 27.82 15.17
CA ASP A 417 51.36 28.83 15.79
C ASP A 417 50.46 28.25 16.90
N ILE A 418 50.05 26.98 16.79
CA ILE A 418 49.23 26.30 17.80
C ILE A 418 50.07 25.91 19.03
N GLU A 419 51.32 25.51 18.83
CA GLU A 419 52.26 25.15 19.91
C GLU A 419 52.76 26.40 20.67
N GLU A 420 52.95 27.54 19.99
CA GLU A 420 53.24 28.81 20.65
C GLU A 420 52.03 29.29 21.49
N ARG A 421 50.81 29.21 20.95
CA ARG A 421 49.59 29.51 21.71
C ARG A 421 49.40 28.60 22.93
N LEU A 422 49.84 27.34 22.85
CA LEU A 422 49.81 26.42 24.00
C LEU A 422 50.70 26.92 25.13
N LEU A 423 51.88 27.44 24.83
CA LEU A 423 52.75 28.03 25.84
C LEU A 423 52.08 29.25 26.47
N ASP A 424 51.55 30.16 25.67
CA ASP A 424 50.88 31.37 26.17
C ASP A 424 49.66 31.06 27.06
N GLU A 425 48.85 30.06 26.69
CA GLU A 425 47.66 29.68 27.47
C GLU A 425 48.01 28.86 28.73
N LEU A 426 49.07 28.05 28.67
CA LEU A 426 49.50 27.19 29.78
C LEU A 426 50.29 27.95 30.86
N MET A 427 51.10 28.96 30.50
CA MET A 427 51.97 29.63 31.46
C MET A 427 51.26 30.28 32.66
N PRO A 428 50.10 30.98 32.49
CA PRO A 428 49.35 31.49 33.63
C PRO A 428 48.88 30.39 34.58
N VAL A 429 48.51 29.22 34.04
CA VAL A 429 48.06 28.06 34.82
C VAL A 429 49.21 27.45 35.61
N VAL A 430 50.39 27.34 34.98
CA VAL A 430 51.63 26.92 35.63
C VAL A 430 52.01 27.88 36.76
N ALA A 431 51.94 29.20 36.50
CA ALA A 431 52.27 30.23 37.49
C ALA A 431 51.36 30.15 38.72
N LEU A 432 50.04 30.04 38.51
CA LEU A 432 49.07 29.90 39.60
C LEU A 432 49.31 28.62 40.43
N SER A 433 49.57 27.50 39.76
CA SER A 433 49.81 26.22 40.43
C SER A 433 51.10 26.25 41.28
N LEU A 434 52.15 26.89 40.76
CA LEU A 434 53.40 27.10 41.48
C LEU A 434 53.24 28.06 42.68
N GLU A 435 52.42 29.10 42.54
CA GLU A 435 52.09 30.02 43.62
C GLU A 435 51.31 29.32 44.75
N ASN A 436 50.33 28.49 44.40
CA ASN A 436 49.57 27.69 45.36
C ASN A 436 50.47 26.71 46.13
N LEU A 437 51.39 26.04 45.43
CA LEU A 437 52.40 25.17 46.04
C LEU A 437 53.32 25.96 46.99
N THR A 438 53.76 27.15 46.58
CA THR A 438 54.59 28.04 47.41
C THR A 438 53.87 28.43 48.70
N ARG A 439 52.59 28.80 48.60
CA ARG A 439 51.75 29.15 49.76
C ARG A 439 51.55 27.95 50.68
N ALA A 440 51.25 26.77 50.14
CA ALA A 440 51.09 25.55 50.92
C ALA A 440 52.35 25.19 51.73
N LEU A 441 53.53 25.32 51.11
CA LEU A 441 54.81 25.07 51.78
C LEU A 441 55.11 26.12 52.86
N ARG A 442 54.87 27.42 52.60
CA ARG A 442 55.04 28.48 53.61
C ARG A 442 54.11 28.29 54.81
N THR A 443 52.84 27.96 54.57
CA THR A 443 51.87 27.69 55.65
C THR A 443 52.32 26.52 56.53
N ARG A 444 52.90 25.46 55.95
CA ARG A 444 53.42 24.32 56.72
C ARG A 444 54.57 24.72 57.66
N VAL A 445 55.51 25.52 57.17
CA VAL A 445 56.63 26.05 57.97
C VAL A 445 56.13 26.99 59.08
N LEU A 446 55.18 27.87 58.78
CA LEU A 446 54.56 28.77 59.76
C LEU A 446 53.78 27.99 60.83
N LEU A 447 53.11 26.89 60.46
CA LEU A 447 52.39 26.04 61.42
C LEU A 447 53.35 25.38 62.42
N GLU A 448 54.49 24.87 61.94
CA GLU A 448 55.55 24.31 62.78
C GLU A 448 56.16 25.36 63.71
N GLN A 449 56.41 26.58 63.21
CA GLN A 449 56.89 27.71 64.03
C GLN A 449 55.87 28.15 65.09
N THR A 450 54.58 28.21 64.73
CA THR A 450 53.51 28.61 65.65
C THR A 450 53.31 27.56 66.75
N GLN A 451 53.41 26.27 66.43
CA GLN A 451 53.38 25.19 67.42
C GLN A 451 54.55 25.30 68.40
N SER A 452 55.77 25.57 67.91
CA SER A 452 56.94 25.78 68.77
C SER A 452 56.80 27.01 69.66
N GLN A 453 56.26 28.12 69.15
CA GLN A 453 56.05 29.36 69.93
C GLN A 453 54.94 29.21 70.98
N ALA A 454 53.89 28.43 70.70
CA ALA A 454 52.83 28.14 71.66
C ALA A 454 53.34 27.36 72.88
N ASP A 455 54.32 26.47 72.68
CA ASP A 455 54.96 25.72 73.76
C ASP A 455 55.90 26.60 74.60
N GLU A 456 56.57 27.60 74.02
CA GLU A 456 57.36 28.60 74.76
C GLU A 456 56.49 29.59 75.57
N LEU A 457 55.35 30.03 75.01
CA LEU A 457 54.41 30.94 75.68
C LEU A 457 53.79 30.32 76.94
N ARG A 458 53.47 29.02 76.91
CA ARG A 458 52.97 28.28 78.09
C ARG A 458 53.97 28.27 79.25
N ALA A 459 55.28 28.24 78.96
CA ALA A 459 56.32 28.31 79.98
C ALA A 459 56.52 29.74 80.53
N SER A 460 56.21 30.78 79.73
CA SER A 460 56.28 32.19 80.10
C SER A 460 55.08 32.66 80.97
N GLU A 461 53.88 32.13 80.72
CA GLU A 461 52.66 32.46 81.48
C GLU A 461 52.74 32.11 82.99
N GLU A 462 53.43 31.01 83.35
CA GLU A 462 53.63 30.64 84.77
C GLU A 462 54.54 31.61 85.53
N ALA A 463 55.46 32.29 84.83
CA ALA A 463 56.34 33.30 85.40
C ALA A 463 55.65 34.67 85.54
N MET A 464 54.80 35.04 84.58
CA MET A 464 54.14 36.36 84.53
C MET A 464 53.02 36.51 85.58
N ARG A 465 52.39 35.41 86.01
CA ARG A 465 51.31 35.42 87.03
C ARG A 465 51.74 35.98 88.38
N ARG A 466 53.02 35.90 88.74
CA ARG A 466 53.58 36.49 89.98
C ARG A 466 53.85 37.99 89.87
N GLN A 467 54.04 38.50 88.65
CA GLN A 467 54.33 39.92 88.39
C GLN A 467 53.03 40.75 88.21
N GLN A 468 51.91 40.07 87.96
CA GLN A 468 50.61 40.68 87.66
C GLN A 468 49.77 41.04 88.90
N GLU A 469 50.13 40.55 90.10
CA GLU A 469 49.45 40.94 91.36
C GLU A 469 49.84 42.35 91.81
N ASP A 470 51.07 42.81 91.53
CA ASP A 470 51.57 44.15 91.91
C ASP A 470 51.16 45.26 90.91
N LEU A 471 50.86 44.92 89.66
CA LEU A 471 50.48 45.86 88.59
C LEU A 471 48.96 46.14 88.51
N ARG A 472 48.16 45.51 89.39
CA ARG A 472 46.70 45.52 89.35
C ARG A 472 46.07 46.76 89.99
N GLU A 473 46.69 47.32 91.04
CA GLU A 473 46.23 48.56 91.69
C GLU A 473 46.41 49.80 90.82
N THR A 474 47.42 49.83 89.96
CA THR A 474 47.76 51.00 89.13
C THR A 474 47.05 51.00 87.76
N ASN A 475 46.47 49.88 87.35
CA ASN A 475 45.76 49.75 86.07
C ASN A 475 44.26 50.02 86.13
N GLU A 476 43.58 49.90 87.28
CA GLU A 476 42.12 50.14 87.35
C GLU A 476 41.72 51.58 87.03
N GLU A 477 42.58 52.56 87.31
CA GLU A 477 42.28 53.98 87.06
C GLU A 477 42.48 54.36 85.57
N LEU A 478 43.40 53.69 84.87
CA LEU A 478 43.64 53.89 83.44
C LEU A 478 42.64 53.13 82.55
N LYS A 479 42.12 51.99 83.01
CA LYS A 479 41.21 51.10 82.26
C LYS A 479 39.84 51.72 81.99
N ASN A 480 39.32 52.52 82.92
CA ASN A 480 37.99 53.11 82.79
C ASN A 480 37.92 54.21 81.73
N LYS A 481 39.04 54.90 81.44
CA LYS A 481 39.12 55.94 80.39
C LYS A 481 39.50 55.42 79.01
N THR A 482 40.22 54.30 78.95
CA THR A 482 40.60 53.65 77.68
C THR A 482 39.47 52.81 77.12
N ALA A 483 38.67 52.13 77.96
CA ALA A 483 37.51 51.35 77.53
C ALA A 483 36.45 52.18 76.81
N GLU A 484 36.21 53.43 77.23
CA GLU A 484 35.20 54.32 76.62
C GLU A 484 35.63 54.82 75.22
N LEU A 485 36.93 55.08 75.03
CA LEU A 485 37.49 55.52 73.73
C LEU A 485 37.71 54.36 72.75
N GLU A 486 38.10 53.19 73.24
CA GLU A 486 38.25 51.98 72.41
C GLU A 486 36.90 51.46 71.92
N GLU A 487 35.83 51.51 72.73
CA GLU A 487 34.49 51.10 72.30
C GLU A 487 33.95 51.99 71.17
N GLN A 488 34.21 53.32 71.22
CA GLN A 488 33.80 54.25 70.16
C GLN A 488 34.61 54.08 68.87
N SER A 489 35.93 53.90 68.99
CA SER A 489 36.82 53.67 67.84
C SER A 489 36.59 52.31 67.18
N GLN A 490 36.37 51.25 67.97
CA GLN A 490 36.06 49.91 67.45
C GLN A 490 34.70 49.88 66.76
N ARG A 491 33.68 50.60 67.28
CA ARG A 491 32.38 50.71 66.59
C ARG A 491 32.47 51.44 65.24
N LEU A 492 33.27 52.49 65.14
CA LEU A 492 33.44 53.23 63.87
C LEU A 492 34.23 52.43 62.84
N VAL A 493 35.35 51.81 63.24
CA VAL A 493 36.16 50.99 62.32
C VAL A 493 35.43 49.71 61.93
N ALA A 494 34.68 49.09 62.85
CA ALA A 494 33.82 47.96 62.51
C ALA A 494 32.71 48.38 61.56
N SER A 495 32.07 49.54 61.76
CA SER A 495 31.01 50.03 60.86
C SER A 495 31.54 50.45 59.49
N GLU A 496 32.74 51.05 59.38
CA GLU A 496 33.35 51.40 58.09
C GLU A 496 33.83 50.16 57.33
N GLU A 497 34.42 49.18 58.02
CA GLU A 497 34.82 47.93 57.37
C GLU A 497 33.60 47.08 57.01
N GLU A 498 32.55 47.06 57.83
CA GLU A 498 31.29 46.38 57.52
C GLU A 498 30.57 47.04 56.32
N LEU A 499 30.59 48.38 56.22
CA LEU A 499 30.10 49.09 55.03
C LEU A 499 30.96 48.84 53.80
N ARG A 500 32.30 48.81 53.94
CA ARG A 500 33.23 48.56 52.83
C ARG A 500 33.08 47.14 52.29
N VAL A 501 33.05 46.15 53.19
CA VAL A 501 32.76 44.75 52.88
C VAL A 501 31.38 44.63 52.27
N GLN A 502 30.34 45.28 52.80
CA GLN A 502 29.01 45.28 52.18
C GLN A 502 29.02 45.88 50.77
N THR A 503 29.76 46.96 50.51
CA THR A 503 29.84 47.56 49.17
C THR A 503 30.64 46.69 48.19
N GLU A 504 31.73 46.06 48.63
CA GLU A 504 32.50 45.12 47.80
C GLU A 504 31.71 43.83 47.55
N GLU A 505 31.02 43.29 48.56
CA GLU A 505 30.09 42.15 48.41
C GLU A 505 28.91 42.52 47.50
N LEU A 506 28.33 43.73 47.61
CA LEU A 506 27.27 44.20 46.71
C LEU A 506 27.78 44.40 45.29
N HIS A 507 29.01 44.89 45.08
CA HIS A 507 29.60 45.03 43.75
C HIS A 507 29.94 43.67 43.12
N ALA A 508 30.55 42.76 43.88
CA ALA A 508 30.82 41.40 43.44
C ALA A 508 29.52 40.64 43.17
N SER A 509 28.52 40.75 44.04
CA SER A 509 27.20 40.15 43.87
C SER A 509 26.45 40.75 42.67
N ASN A 510 26.53 42.06 42.43
CA ASN A 510 25.92 42.67 41.25
C ASN A 510 26.59 42.23 39.94
N GLU A 511 27.93 42.12 39.90
CA GLU A 511 28.60 41.64 38.69
C GLU A 511 28.34 40.13 38.48
N GLU A 512 28.34 39.32 39.54
CA GLU A 512 27.96 37.91 39.47
C GLU A 512 26.50 37.75 39.01
N LEU A 513 25.58 38.59 39.50
CA LEU A 513 24.20 38.64 39.03
C LEU A 513 24.10 39.06 37.56
N ARG A 514 24.97 39.96 37.09
CA ARG A 514 25.00 40.42 35.71
C ARG A 514 25.51 39.33 34.78
N GLU A 515 26.59 38.64 35.15
CA GLU A 515 27.11 37.48 34.43
C GLU A 515 26.07 36.34 34.41
N LYS A 516 25.48 36.00 35.57
CA LYS A 516 24.38 35.03 35.66
C LYS A 516 23.19 35.43 34.80
N SER A 517 22.82 36.71 34.76
CA SER A 517 21.71 37.20 33.93
C SER A 517 22.00 37.07 32.43
N VAL A 518 23.24 37.33 32.00
CA VAL A 518 23.67 37.13 30.61
C VAL A 518 23.67 35.65 30.25
N THR A 519 24.24 34.77 31.09
CA THR A 519 24.23 33.32 30.87
C THR A 519 22.82 32.76 30.87
N LEU A 520 21.95 33.22 31.79
CA LEU A 520 20.54 32.83 31.84
C LEU A 520 19.78 33.27 30.59
N ASN A 521 20.03 34.48 30.07
CA ASN A 521 19.41 34.91 28.81
C ASN A 521 19.89 34.08 27.61
N GLN A 522 21.19 33.77 27.53
CA GLN A 522 21.71 32.89 26.47
C GLN A 522 21.13 31.46 26.57
N GLN A 523 21.02 30.92 27.79
CA GLN A 523 20.37 29.62 28.03
C GLN A 523 18.87 29.67 27.69
N LYS A 524 18.19 30.77 28.01
CA LYS A 524 16.78 31.00 27.69
C LYS A 524 16.58 31.04 26.18
N ASP A 525 17.38 31.79 25.43
CA ASP A 525 17.27 31.88 23.97
C ASP A 525 17.56 30.52 23.30
N ALA A 526 18.55 29.78 23.81
CA ALA A 526 18.84 28.42 23.35
C ALA A 526 17.67 27.46 23.66
N LEU A 527 17.10 27.54 24.87
CA LEU A 527 15.94 26.76 25.30
C LEU A 527 14.69 27.10 24.48
N GLU A 528 14.45 28.38 24.16
CA GLU A 528 13.31 28.79 23.33
C GLU A 528 13.45 28.25 21.90
N SER A 529 14.67 28.25 21.33
CA SER A 529 14.90 27.65 20.01
C SER A 529 14.73 26.14 20.00
N LEU A 530 15.22 25.46 21.05
CA LEU A 530 15.05 24.02 21.23
C LEU A 530 13.59 23.69 21.44
N GLN A 531 12.87 24.40 22.31
CA GLN A 531 11.43 24.23 22.53
C GLN A 531 10.66 24.38 21.22
N LYS A 532 11.00 25.37 20.40
CA LYS A 532 10.37 25.58 19.11
C LYS A 532 10.62 24.42 18.15
N ASP A 533 11.87 23.94 18.01
CA ASP A 533 12.20 22.79 17.15
C ASP A 533 11.55 21.50 17.67
N THR A 534 11.45 21.33 19.00
CA THR A 534 10.75 20.18 19.59
C THR A 534 9.23 20.27 19.37
N GLN A 535 8.66 21.47 19.46
CA GLN A 535 7.24 21.73 19.21
C GLN A 535 6.89 21.45 17.75
N ASP A 536 7.70 21.95 16.80
CA ASP A 536 7.48 21.72 15.36
C ASP A 536 7.56 20.22 15.02
N LYS A 537 8.55 19.49 15.58
CA LYS A 537 8.65 18.03 15.42
C LYS A 537 7.50 17.27 16.08
N ALA A 538 7.03 17.71 17.25
CA ALA A 538 5.88 17.11 17.91
C ALA A 538 4.60 17.30 17.10
N GLU A 539 4.42 18.48 16.48
CA GLU A 539 3.30 18.75 15.58
C GLU A 539 3.35 17.91 14.30
N GLU A 540 4.52 17.75 13.68
CA GLU A 540 4.69 16.86 12.53
C GLU A 540 4.39 15.40 12.87
N LEU A 541 4.89 14.92 14.02
CA LEU A 541 4.62 13.56 14.50
C LEU A 541 3.13 13.37 14.81
N ALA A 542 2.48 14.36 15.41
CA ALA A 542 1.04 14.33 15.70
C ALA A 542 0.21 14.28 14.41
N ARG A 543 0.57 15.08 13.40
CA ARG A 543 -0.08 15.02 12.08
C ARG A 543 0.12 13.67 11.41
N ALA A 544 1.33 13.13 11.42
CA ALA A 544 1.63 11.80 10.86
C ALA A 544 0.82 10.69 11.56
N SER A 545 0.72 10.74 12.90
CA SER A 545 -0.07 9.80 13.70
C SER A 545 -1.57 9.92 13.44
N GLN A 546 -2.07 11.15 13.27
CA GLN A 546 -3.47 11.41 12.91
C GLN A 546 -3.80 10.86 11.51
N TYR A 547 -2.96 11.15 10.51
CA TYR A 547 -3.12 10.62 9.15
C TYR A 547 -3.07 9.10 9.12
N LYS A 548 -2.16 8.46 9.87
CA LYS A 548 -2.09 6.99 10.01
C LYS A 548 -3.38 6.42 10.58
N SER A 549 -3.92 7.05 11.63
CA SER A 549 -5.17 6.60 12.28
C SER A 549 -6.39 6.73 11.37
N GLU A 550 -6.50 7.86 10.66
CA GLU A 550 -7.60 8.16 9.74
C GLU A 550 -7.56 7.25 8.50
N PHE A 551 -6.36 7.02 7.96
CA PHE A 551 -6.14 6.09 6.87
C PHE A 551 -6.56 4.66 7.23
N LEU A 552 -6.16 4.15 8.40
CA LEU A 552 -6.53 2.81 8.84
C LEU A 552 -8.04 2.65 9.09
N ALA A 553 -8.68 3.69 9.64
CA ALA A 553 -10.14 3.70 9.81
C ALA A 553 -10.87 3.65 8.46
N ASN A 554 -10.44 4.47 7.49
CA ASN A 554 -11.04 4.50 6.16
C ASN A 554 -10.79 3.19 5.39
N MET A 555 -9.56 2.67 5.41
CA MET A 555 -9.24 1.37 4.81
C MET A 555 -10.04 0.22 5.42
N SER A 556 -10.30 0.24 6.73
CA SER A 556 -11.19 -0.76 7.33
C SER A 556 -12.60 -0.71 6.76
N HIS A 557 -13.14 0.48 6.53
CA HIS A 557 -14.47 0.63 5.97
C HIS A 557 -14.53 0.14 4.51
N GLU A 558 -13.52 0.49 3.70
CA GLU A 558 -13.40 0.06 2.31
C GLU A 558 -13.21 -1.47 2.17
N LEU A 559 -12.54 -2.11 3.13
CA LEU A 559 -12.33 -3.57 3.12
C LEU A 559 -13.50 -4.36 3.72
N ARG A 560 -14.20 -3.81 4.73
CA ARG A 560 -15.34 -4.49 5.37
C ARG A 560 -16.51 -4.68 4.41
N THR A 561 -16.83 -3.67 3.61
CA THR A 561 -17.99 -3.67 2.72
C THR A 561 -17.99 -4.81 1.69
N PRO A 562 -16.94 -5.02 0.87
CA PRO A 562 -16.89 -6.14 -0.07
C PRO A 562 -16.78 -7.50 0.64
N LEU A 563 -16.03 -7.58 1.74
CA LEU A 563 -15.83 -8.82 2.49
C LEU A 563 -17.14 -9.31 3.13
N ASN A 564 -18.00 -8.39 3.56
CA ASN A 564 -19.24 -8.76 4.20
C ASN A 564 -20.28 -9.34 3.22
N SER A 565 -20.36 -8.78 2.01
CA SER A 565 -21.17 -9.36 0.93
C SER A 565 -20.72 -10.78 0.59
N LEU A 566 -19.41 -11.01 0.56
CA LEU A 566 -18.81 -12.33 0.30
C LEU A 566 -19.11 -13.31 1.43
N LEU A 567 -19.05 -12.87 2.69
CA LEU A 567 -19.38 -13.69 3.86
C LEU A 567 -20.85 -14.13 3.90
N ILE A 568 -21.76 -13.24 3.53
CA ILE A 568 -23.20 -13.54 3.45
C ILE A 568 -23.47 -14.59 2.35
N LEU A 569 -22.87 -14.40 1.18
CA LEU A 569 -23.04 -15.33 0.04
C LEU A 569 -22.40 -16.70 0.31
N SER A 570 -21.18 -16.72 0.86
CA SER A 570 -20.50 -17.97 1.22
C SER A 570 -21.24 -18.73 2.33
N ARG A 571 -21.82 -18.04 3.30
CA ARG A 571 -22.67 -18.69 4.32
C ARG A 571 -23.95 -19.27 3.73
N SER A 572 -24.63 -18.52 2.87
CA SER A 572 -25.81 -19.01 2.15
C SER A 572 -25.51 -20.27 1.33
N LEU A 573 -24.35 -20.33 0.67
CA LEU A 573 -23.89 -21.52 -0.04
C LEU A 573 -23.51 -22.66 0.92
N ALA A 574 -22.92 -22.35 2.07
CA ALA A 574 -22.56 -23.33 3.09
C ALA A 574 -23.77 -23.94 3.82
N ASP A 575 -24.85 -23.18 3.98
CA ASP A 575 -26.10 -23.65 4.59
C ASP A 575 -26.84 -24.61 3.65
N ASN A 576 -26.65 -24.47 2.33
CA ASN A 576 -27.20 -25.36 1.30
C ASN A 576 -28.71 -25.59 1.45
N ASP A 577 -29.47 -24.53 1.76
CA ASP A 577 -30.92 -24.59 2.03
C ASP A 577 -31.69 -25.28 0.87
N GLU A 578 -31.24 -25.12 -0.37
CA GLU A 578 -31.82 -25.72 -1.58
C GLU A 578 -31.38 -27.17 -1.87
N HIS A 579 -30.44 -27.71 -1.08
CA HIS A 579 -29.86 -29.06 -1.22
C HIS A 579 -29.30 -29.36 -2.63
N ASN A 580 -28.84 -28.33 -3.33
CA ASN A 580 -28.33 -28.40 -4.70
C ASN A 580 -26.80 -28.46 -4.77
N LEU A 581 -26.11 -28.20 -3.66
CA LEU A 581 -24.66 -28.30 -3.56
C LEU A 581 -24.23 -29.67 -3.01
N THR A 582 -23.17 -30.22 -3.60
CA THR A 582 -22.51 -31.44 -3.15
C THR A 582 -21.77 -31.19 -1.83
N GLY A 583 -21.48 -32.25 -1.06
CA GLY A 583 -20.76 -32.12 0.22
C GLY A 583 -19.41 -31.40 0.10
N GLU A 584 -18.67 -31.60 -0.99
CA GLU A 584 -17.42 -30.87 -1.25
C GLU A 584 -17.64 -29.37 -1.56
N GLN A 585 -18.76 -29.02 -2.20
CA GLN A 585 -19.11 -27.62 -2.48
C GLN A 585 -19.56 -26.90 -1.21
N VAL A 586 -20.29 -27.58 -0.33
CA VAL A 586 -20.64 -27.07 1.01
C VAL A 586 -19.39 -26.87 1.84
N GLU A 587 -18.47 -27.84 1.84
CA GLU A 587 -17.17 -27.72 2.51
C GLU A 587 -16.37 -26.54 1.94
N SER A 588 -16.36 -26.36 0.61
CA SER A 588 -15.68 -25.24 -0.05
C SER A 588 -16.30 -23.89 0.33
N ALA A 589 -17.63 -23.80 0.40
CA ALA A 589 -18.33 -22.61 0.85
C ALA A 589 -18.05 -22.30 2.33
N ARG A 590 -17.96 -23.32 3.20
CA ARG A 590 -17.51 -23.18 4.59
C ARG A 590 -16.07 -22.68 4.66
N ILE A 591 -15.15 -23.24 3.89
CA ILE A 591 -13.75 -22.79 3.84
C ILE A 591 -13.66 -21.32 3.40
N ILE A 592 -14.44 -20.89 2.40
CA ILE A 592 -14.49 -19.49 1.97
C ILE A 592 -15.05 -18.59 3.07
N HIS A 593 -16.13 -19.02 3.74
CA HIS A 593 -16.72 -18.31 4.86
C HIS A 593 -15.72 -18.16 6.02
N ASP A 594 -15.04 -19.23 6.38
CA ASP A 594 -14.04 -19.27 7.45
C ASP A 594 -12.82 -18.39 7.11
N ALA A 595 -12.34 -18.46 5.86
CA ALA A 595 -11.25 -17.61 5.38
C ALA A 595 -11.63 -16.13 5.40
N GLY A 596 -12.83 -15.78 4.93
CA GLY A 596 -13.33 -14.41 4.97
C GLY A 596 -13.53 -13.90 6.41
N SER A 597 -13.99 -14.78 7.30
CA SER A 597 -14.27 -14.46 8.71
C SER A 597 -12.95 -14.25 9.46
N ASN A 598 -11.95 -15.07 9.17
CA ASN A 598 -10.59 -14.92 9.69
C ASN A 598 -9.93 -13.63 9.20
N LEU A 599 -10.12 -13.25 7.92
CA LEU A 599 -9.60 -11.99 7.39
C LEU A 599 -10.26 -10.78 8.06
N LEU A 600 -11.57 -10.84 8.28
CA LEU A 600 -12.30 -9.80 9.00
C LEU A 600 -11.80 -9.66 10.45
N ARG A 601 -11.53 -10.79 11.11
CA ARG A 601 -10.93 -10.81 12.45
C ARG A 601 -9.55 -10.17 12.46
N LEU A 602 -8.68 -10.49 11.49
CA LEU A 602 -7.37 -9.86 11.33
C LEU A 602 -7.47 -8.34 11.18
N ILE A 603 -8.39 -7.86 10.33
CA ILE A 603 -8.60 -6.43 10.14
C ILE A 603 -9.03 -5.76 11.45
N ASN A 604 -9.94 -6.40 12.20
CA ASN A 604 -10.37 -5.90 13.50
C ASN A 604 -9.23 -5.90 14.52
N ASP A 605 -8.40 -6.94 14.56
CA ASP A 605 -7.24 -7.04 15.44
C ASP A 605 -6.22 -5.91 15.16
N ILE A 606 -5.96 -5.59 13.89
CA ILE A 606 -5.06 -4.50 13.49
C ILE A 606 -5.62 -3.13 13.91
N LEU A 607 -6.94 -2.94 13.82
CA LEU A 607 -7.58 -1.70 14.24
C LEU A 607 -7.59 -1.55 15.76
N ASP A 608 -7.86 -2.62 16.48
CA ASP A 608 -7.80 -2.63 17.94
C ASP A 608 -6.38 -2.30 18.41
N LEU A 609 -5.35 -2.93 17.82
CA LEU A 609 -3.95 -2.58 18.07
C LEU A 609 -3.68 -1.09 17.83
N SER A 610 -4.12 -0.56 16.69
CA SER A 610 -3.92 0.85 16.33
C SER A 610 -4.64 1.82 17.27
N LYS A 611 -5.85 1.47 17.74
CA LYS A 611 -6.61 2.27 18.71
C LYS A 611 -5.94 2.27 20.09
N VAL A 612 -5.39 1.13 20.50
CA VAL A 612 -4.67 1.01 21.76
C VAL A 612 -3.36 1.78 21.73
N GLU A 613 -2.58 1.68 20.64
CA GLU A 613 -1.34 2.47 20.45
C GLU A 613 -1.62 3.98 20.45
N ALA A 614 -2.74 4.40 19.88
CA ALA A 614 -3.17 5.79 19.86
C ALA A 614 -3.78 6.27 21.18
N GLY A 615 -3.95 5.40 22.18
CA GLY A 615 -4.61 5.72 23.45
C GLY A 615 -6.10 6.07 23.32
N LYS A 616 -6.74 5.70 22.21
CA LYS A 616 -8.15 6.01 21.88
C LYS A 616 -9.11 4.87 22.24
N MET A 617 -8.63 3.82 22.88
CA MET A 617 -9.46 2.71 23.31
C MET A 617 -10.15 3.05 24.63
N GLU A 618 -11.47 3.26 24.58
CA GLU A 618 -12.29 3.51 25.76
C GLU A 618 -12.64 2.20 26.48
N LEU A 619 -12.47 2.16 27.80
CA LEU A 619 -12.87 1.05 28.66
C LEU A 619 -14.27 1.28 29.21
N VAL A 620 -15.10 0.24 29.20
CA VAL A 620 -16.42 0.24 29.85
C VAL A 620 -16.30 -0.55 31.16
N VAL A 621 -15.94 0.14 32.24
CA VAL A 621 -15.76 -0.50 33.55
C VAL A 621 -17.10 -0.65 34.25
N ASP A 622 -17.59 -1.88 34.34
CA ASP A 622 -18.84 -2.26 35.02
C ASP A 622 -18.58 -3.36 36.07
N THR A 623 -19.58 -3.67 36.90
CA THR A 623 -19.49 -4.80 37.84
C THR A 623 -19.72 -6.11 37.09
N PHE A 624 -18.70 -6.97 37.03
CA PHE A 624 -18.71 -8.19 36.24
C PHE A 624 -18.48 -9.43 37.10
N SER A 625 -19.31 -10.46 36.92
CA SER A 625 -19.28 -11.70 37.69
C SER A 625 -18.24 -12.69 37.16
N LEU A 626 -17.31 -13.12 38.01
CA LEU A 626 -16.30 -14.12 37.65
C LEU A 626 -16.92 -15.51 37.45
N GLY A 627 -18.03 -15.81 38.14
CA GLY A 627 -18.79 -17.03 37.93
C GLY A 627 -19.47 -17.07 36.56
N ASP A 628 -19.94 -15.93 36.04
CA ASP A 628 -20.52 -15.84 34.70
C ASP A 628 -19.46 -16.02 33.62
N LEU A 629 -18.26 -15.46 33.82
CA LEU A 629 -17.11 -15.69 32.95
C LEU A 629 -16.76 -17.18 32.88
N ALA A 630 -16.60 -17.84 34.03
CA ALA A 630 -16.26 -19.26 34.10
C ALA A 630 -17.31 -20.13 33.37
N ARG A 631 -18.60 -19.88 33.59
CA ARG A 631 -19.70 -20.59 32.91
C ARG A 631 -19.71 -20.35 31.41
N THR A 632 -19.43 -19.12 30.98
CA THR A 632 -19.43 -18.75 29.55
C THR A 632 -18.26 -19.41 28.82
N LEU A 633 -17.07 -19.41 29.43
CA LEU A 633 -15.89 -20.07 28.88
C LEU A 633 -16.04 -21.60 28.90
N ASP A 634 -16.62 -22.16 29.97
CA ASP A 634 -16.94 -23.60 30.05
C ASP A 634 -17.85 -24.02 28.90
N ARG A 635 -18.99 -23.34 28.73
CA ARG A 635 -19.95 -23.65 27.66
C ARG A 635 -19.34 -23.52 26.27
N THR A 636 -18.52 -22.50 26.04
CA THR A 636 -17.92 -22.23 24.73
C THR A 636 -16.88 -23.28 24.34
N PHE A 637 -15.99 -23.67 25.28
CA PHE A 637 -14.86 -24.54 24.97
C PHE A 637 -15.07 -26.02 25.33
N ASN A 638 -16.09 -26.38 26.11
CA ASN A 638 -16.38 -27.78 26.41
C ASN A 638 -16.78 -28.56 25.14
N HIS A 639 -17.53 -27.94 24.21
CA HIS A 639 -17.80 -28.55 22.91
C HIS A 639 -16.52 -28.75 22.09
N VAL A 640 -15.63 -27.75 22.07
CA VAL A 640 -14.34 -27.81 21.36
C VAL A 640 -13.44 -28.90 21.95
N ALA A 641 -13.45 -29.05 23.27
CA ALA A 641 -12.71 -30.09 23.98
C ALA A 641 -13.22 -31.49 23.59
N GLN A 642 -14.54 -31.69 23.54
CA GLN A 642 -15.16 -32.96 23.13
C GLN A 642 -14.85 -33.31 21.67
N GLU A 643 -14.93 -32.34 20.77
CA GLU A 643 -14.63 -32.53 19.34
C GLU A 643 -13.15 -32.90 19.11
N LYS A 644 -12.23 -32.31 19.88
CA LYS A 644 -10.79 -32.61 19.82
C LYS A 644 -10.34 -33.79 20.69
N GLY A 645 -11.23 -34.39 21.49
CA GLY A 645 -10.88 -35.47 22.42
C GLY A 645 -9.96 -35.03 23.57
N LEU A 646 -9.97 -33.75 23.94
CA LEU A 646 -9.16 -33.20 25.03
C LEU A 646 -10.00 -33.08 26.32
N ARG A 647 -9.34 -33.22 27.48
CA ARG A 647 -10.01 -32.96 28.76
C ARG A 647 -9.98 -31.46 29.08
N PHE A 648 -11.13 -30.86 29.37
CA PHE A 648 -11.23 -29.47 29.82
C PHE A 648 -11.77 -29.43 31.24
N ASP A 649 -10.99 -28.85 32.16
CA ASP A 649 -11.39 -28.67 33.55
C ASP A 649 -11.42 -27.16 33.88
N VAL A 650 -12.51 -26.69 34.48
CA VAL A 650 -12.66 -25.31 34.97
C VAL A 650 -12.68 -25.33 36.49
N ASP A 651 -11.71 -24.67 37.11
CA ASP A 651 -11.54 -24.56 38.56
C ASP A 651 -11.73 -23.11 39.03
N LEU A 652 -12.75 -22.90 39.86
CA LEU A 652 -13.10 -21.61 40.44
C LEU A 652 -12.88 -21.68 41.96
N HIS A 653 -11.81 -21.04 42.45
CA HIS A 653 -11.43 -21.16 43.85
C HIS A 653 -12.34 -20.31 44.76
N SER A 654 -12.73 -20.83 45.93
CA SER A 654 -13.64 -20.16 46.88
C SER A 654 -13.11 -18.88 47.56
N GLY A 655 -11.89 -18.44 47.24
CA GLY A 655 -11.20 -17.30 47.87
C GLY A 655 -11.20 -16.02 47.03
N ILE A 656 -11.92 -16.00 45.91
CA ILE A 656 -12.05 -14.86 45.00
C ILE A 656 -13.35 -14.08 45.27
N PRO A 657 -13.41 -12.78 44.93
CA PRO A 657 -14.65 -12.02 44.98
C PRO A 657 -15.67 -12.55 43.95
N GLU A 658 -16.96 -12.43 44.26
CA GLU A 658 -18.05 -12.88 43.36
C GLU A 658 -18.09 -12.05 42.07
N SER A 659 -17.77 -10.76 42.18
CA SER A 659 -17.66 -9.82 41.06
C SER A 659 -16.47 -8.87 41.22
N ILE A 660 -15.97 -8.37 40.08
CA ILE A 660 -14.89 -7.36 40.00
C ILE A 660 -15.37 -6.17 39.16
N ARG A 661 -14.79 -4.98 39.38
CA ARG A 661 -15.06 -3.79 38.55
C ARG A 661 -14.09 -3.75 37.38
N THR A 662 -14.53 -4.18 36.20
CA THR A 662 -13.69 -4.26 35.01
C THR A 662 -14.53 -4.17 33.73
N ASP A 663 -13.89 -4.10 32.56
CA ASP A 663 -14.56 -4.28 31.29
C ASP A 663 -14.68 -5.78 30.99
N GLY A 664 -15.85 -6.35 31.31
CA GLY A 664 -16.13 -7.77 31.15
C GLY A 664 -15.96 -8.26 29.71
N GLY A 665 -16.33 -7.45 28.72
CA GLY A 665 -16.19 -7.82 27.30
C GLY A 665 -14.73 -7.91 26.88
N LYS A 666 -13.88 -7.00 27.36
CA LYS A 666 -12.44 -7.05 27.12
C LYS A 666 -11.76 -8.18 27.86
N LEU A 667 -12.17 -8.45 29.09
CA LEU A 667 -11.69 -9.59 29.85
C LEU A 667 -12.02 -10.92 29.15
N GLU A 668 -13.26 -11.07 28.68
CA GLU A 668 -13.71 -12.25 27.94
C GLU A 668 -12.93 -12.40 26.62
N GLN A 669 -12.65 -11.30 25.91
CA GLN A 669 -11.82 -11.31 24.69
C GLN A 669 -10.40 -11.86 24.97
N VAL A 670 -9.76 -11.42 26.04
CA VAL A 670 -8.42 -11.91 26.43
C VAL A 670 -8.48 -13.40 26.80
N ALA A 671 -9.45 -13.79 27.64
CA ALA A 671 -9.59 -15.18 28.08
C ALA A 671 -9.89 -16.15 26.92
N ASN A 672 -10.78 -15.76 25.99
CA ASN A 672 -11.08 -16.51 24.77
C ASN A 672 -9.84 -16.69 23.89
N ASN A 673 -9.01 -15.66 23.74
CA ASN A 673 -7.77 -15.75 22.98
C ASN A 673 -6.76 -16.73 23.59
N LEU A 674 -6.59 -16.71 24.91
CA LEU A 674 -5.69 -17.65 25.60
C LEU A 674 -6.19 -19.10 25.51
N LEU A 675 -7.48 -19.34 25.73
CA LEU A 675 -8.08 -20.68 25.63
C LEU A 675 -8.05 -21.22 24.20
N SER A 676 -8.38 -20.39 23.21
CA SER A 676 -8.31 -20.78 21.80
C SER A 676 -6.89 -21.20 21.41
N ASN A 677 -5.86 -20.48 21.87
CA ASN A 677 -4.47 -20.88 21.69
C ASN A 677 -4.14 -22.21 22.40
N ALA A 678 -4.58 -22.40 23.65
CA ALA A 678 -4.37 -23.64 24.39
C ALA A 678 -4.94 -24.87 23.66
N PHE A 679 -6.19 -24.80 23.19
CA PHE A 679 -6.83 -25.87 22.40
C PHE A 679 -6.23 -26.06 21.02
N LYS A 680 -5.60 -25.03 20.46
CA LYS A 680 -4.97 -25.07 19.15
C LYS A 680 -3.61 -25.76 19.19
N PHE A 681 -2.82 -25.54 20.24
CA PHE A 681 -1.47 -26.08 20.38
C PHE A 681 -1.37 -27.34 21.25
N THR A 682 -2.50 -27.85 21.73
CA THR A 682 -2.61 -29.15 22.40
C THR A 682 -3.28 -30.14 21.47
N SER A 683 -2.58 -31.21 21.11
CA SER A 683 -3.11 -32.29 20.27
C SER A 683 -3.71 -33.43 21.09
N GLU A 684 -3.08 -33.78 22.21
CA GLU A 684 -3.54 -34.79 23.17
C GLU A 684 -3.27 -34.28 24.60
N GLY A 685 -4.14 -34.62 25.56
CA GLY A 685 -3.97 -34.24 26.96
C GLY A 685 -5.11 -33.38 27.52
N ARG A 686 -4.78 -32.32 28.27
CA ARG A 686 -5.78 -31.49 28.96
C ARG A 686 -5.48 -29.99 28.87
N VAL A 687 -6.56 -29.21 28.92
CA VAL A 687 -6.54 -27.77 29.12
C VAL A 687 -7.27 -27.48 30.43
N THR A 688 -6.71 -26.60 31.26
CA THR A 688 -7.29 -26.24 32.56
C THR A 688 -7.40 -24.73 32.68
N LEU A 689 -8.59 -24.24 33.01
CA LEU A 689 -8.85 -22.84 33.35
C LEU A 689 -8.96 -22.73 34.88
N ARG A 690 -8.04 -22.02 35.52
CA ARG A 690 -8.08 -21.77 36.96
C ARG A 690 -8.26 -20.29 37.25
N ILE A 691 -9.29 -19.92 38.01
CA ILE A 691 -9.53 -18.56 38.48
C ILE A 691 -9.37 -18.55 40.01
N ALA A 692 -8.32 -17.88 40.49
CA ALA A 692 -7.94 -17.88 41.90
C ALA A 692 -7.21 -16.59 42.32
N ARG A 693 -6.96 -16.42 43.62
CA ARG A 693 -5.94 -15.47 44.09
C ARG A 693 -4.53 -16.03 43.79
N PRO A 694 -3.50 -15.20 43.57
CA PRO A 694 -2.14 -15.67 43.34
C PRO A 694 -1.55 -16.43 44.54
N ASP A 695 -1.04 -17.64 44.32
CA ASP A 695 -0.34 -18.45 45.35
C ASP A 695 0.98 -17.79 45.79
N ALA A 696 1.42 -18.02 47.04
CA ALA A 696 2.60 -17.39 47.67
C ALA A 696 3.89 -17.43 46.80
N ASP A 697 4.11 -18.48 46.03
CA ASP A 697 5.32 -18.66 45.19
C ASP A 697 5.19 -18.09 43.76
N THR A 698 4.00 -17.65 43.36
CA THR A 698 3.78 -17.06 42.02
C THR A 698 4.39 -15.67 41.92
N LYS A 699 5.21 -15.43 40.89
CA LYS A 699 5.73 -14.10 40.56
C LYS A 699 4.60 -13.22 40.02
N ILE A 700 4.28 -12.16 40.75
CA ILE A 700 3.26 -11.17 40.38
C ILE A 700 3.96 -9.93 39.82
N PRO A 701 3.38 -9.23 38.84
CA PRO A 701 3.93 -7.98 38.32
C PRO A 701 4.21 -6.94 39.43
N THR A 702 5.31 -6.20 39.29
CA THR A 702 5.71 -5.15 40.24
C THR A 702 4.64 -4.06 40.36
N GLY A 703 4.09 -3.87 41.57
CA GLY A 703 3.08 -2.85 41.86
C GLY A 703 1.67 -3.37 42.17
N MET A 704 1.42 -4.68 42.05
CA MET A 704 0.14 -5.30 42.44
C MET A 704 0.19 -5.97 43.82
N ASP A 705 -0.92 -5.86 44.58
CA ASP A 705 -1.11 -6.55 45.85
C ASP A 705 -1.82 -7.90 45.66
N ARG A 706 -1.28 -8.96 46.25
CA ARG A 706 -1.82 -10.33 46.16
C ARG A 706 -3.25 -10.43 46.69
N ALA A 707 -3.58 -9.66 47.72
CA ALA A 707 -4.89 -9.67 48.35
C ALA A 707 -5.99 -9.07 47.46
N HIS A 708 -5.61 -8.21 46.51
CA HIS A 708 -6.49 -7.46 45.63
C HIS A 708 -6.27 -7.76 44.14
N THR A 709 -5.60 -8.87 43.84
CA THR A 709 -5.36 -9.34 42.47
C THR A 709 -6.08 -10.66 42.22
N VAL A 710 -6.76 -10.77 41.09
CA VAL A 710 -7.33 -12.01 40.55
C VAL A 710 -6.39 -12.55 39.50
N ALA A 711 -6.06 -13.84 39.59
CA ALA A 711 -5.26 -14.57 38.61
C ALA A 711 -6.16 -15.52 37.81
N ILE A 712 -6.20 -15.32 36.49
CA ILE A 712 -6.88 -16.21 35.54
C ILE A 712 -5.81 -16.95 34.75
N ALA A 713 -5.57 -18.21 35.12
CA ALA A 713 -4.54 -19.05 34.53
C ALA A 713 -5.14 -20.05 33.55
N VAL A 714 -4.65 -20.03 32.31
CA VAL A 714 -4.95 -21.03 31.27
C VAL A 714 -3.72 -21.91 31.12
N THR A 715 -3.85 -23.18 31.51
CA THR A 715 -2.79 -24.19 31.45
C THR A 715 -3.10 -25.20 30.37
N ASP A 716 -2.14 -25.46 29.49
CA ASP A 716 -2.20 -26.48 28.45
C ASP A 716 -1.07 -27.50 28.62
N SER A 717 -1.29 -28.73 28.17
CA SER A 717 -0.27 -29.79 28.12
C SER A 717 0.33 -29.98 26.72
N GLY A 718 0.40 -28.90 25.93
CA GLY A 718 0.80 -28.91 24.54
C GLY A 718 2.33 -28.86 24.32
N ILE A 719 2.73 -28.36 23.16
CA ILE A 719 4.14 -28.36 22.69
C ILE A 719 5.12 -27.54 23.55
N GLY A 720 4.62 -26.62 24.38
CA GLY A 720 5.44 -25.70 25.16
C GLY A 720 6.20 -24.66 24.31
N ILE A 721 6.78 -23.66 24.97
CA ILE A 721 7.48 -22.52 24.37
C ILE A 721 8.91 -22.45 24.97
N PRO A 722 9.96 -22.32 24.15
CA PRO A 722 11.32 -22.10 24.63
C PRO A 722 11.50 -20.75 25.35
N ALA A 723 12.35 -20.71 26.39
CA ALA A 723 12.55 -19.53 27.24
C ALA A 723 13.12 -18.30 26.50
N ASP A 724 13.95 -18.51 25.47
CA ASP A 724 14.49 -17.47 24.60
C ASP A 724 13.42 -16.79 23.73
N LYS A 725 12.23 -17.39 23.62
CA LYS A 725 11.11 -16.90 22.81
C LYS A 725 9.98 -16.26 23.64
N PHE A 726 10.10 -16.18 24.97
CA PHE A 726 9.04 -15.69 25.87
C PHE A 726 8.63 -14.23 25.62
N GLU A 727 9.59 -13.33 25.42
CA GLU A 727 9.23 -11.94 25.08
C GLU A 727 8.67 -11.87 23.67
N ARG A 728 9.31 -12.58 22.73
CA ARG A 728 8.99 -12.55 21.29
C ARG A 728 7.56 -12.96 20.97
N VAL A 729 6.95 -13.88 21.73
CA VAL A 729 5.53 -14.28 21.51
C VAL A 729 4.51 -13.18 21.78
N PHE A 730 4.89 -12.10 22.48
CA PHE A 730 4.05 -10.92 22.69
C PHE A 730 4.34 -9.78 21.70
N HIS A 731 5.31 -9.93 20.79
CA HIS A 731 5.55 -8.96 19.72
C HIS A 731 4.54 -9.14 18.59
N ALA A 732 4.03 -8.02 18.07
CA ALA A 732 3.11 -8.03 16.94
C ALA A 732 3.77 -8.65 15.71
N PHE A 733 3.05 -9.55 15.04
CA PHE A 733 3.48 -10.26 13.80
C PHE A 733 4.65 -11.24 13.97
N GLU A 734 5.12 -11.50 15.20
CA GLU A 734 6.14 -12.52 15.43
C GLU A 734 5.51 -13.90 15.72
N GLN A 735 6.02 -14.93 15.04
CA GLN A 735 5.65 -16.34 15.24
C GLN A 735 6.89 -17.17 15.56
N VAL A 736 6.72 -18.14 16.44
CA VAL A 736 7.81 -18.92 17.03
C VAL A 736 8.61 -19.72 16.00
N ASP A 737 7.99 -20.32 14.98
CA ASP A 737 8.68 -21.00 13.86
C ASP A 737 7.83 -20.99 12.55
N ALA A 738 8.48 -20.85 11.38
CA ALA A 738 7.81 -20.79 10.07
C ALA A 738 7.20 -22.15 9.63
N SER A 739 7.63 -23.27 10.23
CA SER A 739 7.12 -24.61 9.98
C SER A 739 5.77 -24.88 10.67
N THR A 740 5.55 -24.34 11.87
CA THR A 740 4.28 -24.40 12.61
C THR A 740 3.19 -23.52 11.99
N SER A 741 3.56 -22.52 11.18
CA SER A 741 2.66 -21.63 10.44
C SER A 741 1.74 -22.37 9.47
N ARG A 742 2.24 -23.45 8.83
CA ARG A 742 1.48 -24.24 7.86
C ARG A 742 0.45 -25.17 8.48
N GLN A 743 0.62 -25.53 9.75
CA GLN A 743 -0.18 -26.58 10.39
C GLN A 743 -1.28 -26.02 11.30
N TYR A 744 -1.11 -24.79 11.83
CA TYR A 744 -2.03 -24.23 12.82
C TYR A 744 -2.58 -22.83 12.47
N GLY A 745 -2.06 -22.09 11.49
CA GLY A 745 -2.67 -20.85 10.93
C GLY A 745 -3.02 -19.74 11.95
N GLY A 746 -2.23 -18.68 12.05
CA GLY A 746 -2.52 -17.55 12.95
C GLY A 746 -1.90 -16.24 12.48
N THR A 747 -2.36 -15.12 13.04
CA THR A 747 -1.98 -13.76 12.62
C THR A 747 -0.76 -13.21 13.37
N GLY A 748 -0.37 -13.83 14.49
CA GLY A 748 0.67 -13.33 15.39
C GLY A 748 0.27 -12.06 16.16
N LEU A 749 -1.01 -11.65 16.13
CA LEU A 749 -1.49 -10.43 16.79
C LEU A 749 -2.20 -10.70 18.13
N GLY A 750 -2.80 -11.88 18.30
CA GLY A 750 -3.70 -12.18 19.43
C GLY A 750 -3.06 -12.02 20.81
N LEU A 751 -1.83 -12.51 21.02
CA LEU A 751 -1.12 -12.38 22.31
C LEU A 751 -0.63 -10.96 22.59
N ALA A 752 -0.16 -10.25 21.56
CA ALA A 752 0.26 -8.85 21.66
C ALA A 752 -0.90 -7.94 22.08
N ILE A 753 -2.07 -8.11 21.45
CA ILE A 753 -3.31 -7.39 21.80
C ILE A 753 -3.78 -7.78 23.20
N SER A 754 -3.73 -9.07 23.54
CA SER A 754 -4.13 -9.58 24.85
C SER A 754 -3.33 -8.95 25.99
N ARG A 755 -1.98 -8.87 25.86
CA ARG A 755 -1.12 -8.22 26.85
C ARG A 755 -1.45 -6.73 26.99
N ARG A 756 -1.71 -6.06 25.87
CA ARG A 756 -2.03 -4.63 25.86
C ARG A 756 -3.40 -4.32 26.46
N ILE A 757 -4.41 -5.15 26.22
CA ILE A 757 -5.73 -5.06 26.87
C ILE A 757 -5.61 -5.33 28.36
N ALA A 758 -4.86 -6.36 28.78
CA ALA A 758 -4.61 -6.62 30.20
C ALA A 758 -3.97 -5.41 30.89
N ASN A 759 -2.98 -4.77 30.26
CA ASN A 759 -2.36 -3.54 30.76
C ASN A 759 -3.35 -2.36 30.86
N LEU A 760 -4.27 -2.22 29.91
CA LEU A 760 -5.34 -1.21 29.98
C LEU A 760 -6.29 -1.45 31.15
N LEU A 761 -6.57 -2.70 31.50
CA LEU A 761 -7.38 -3.08 32.66
C LEU A 761 -6.62 -2.93 34.01
N GLY A 762 -5.39 -2.39 33.99
CA GLY A 762 -4.52 -2.27 35.16
C GLY A 762 -3.84 -3.58 35.56
N GLY A 763 -3.84 -4.58 34.67
CA GLY A 763 -3.29 -5.91 34.82
C GLY A 763 -2.02 -6.17 33.99
N ASP A 764 -1.58 -7.43 33.91
CA ASP A 764 -0.57 -7.91 32.94
C ASP A 764 -0.72 -9.42 32.67
N ILE A 765 -0.10 -9.94 31.62
CA ILE A 765 -0.07 -11.37 31.27
C ILE A 765 1.34 -11.93 31.45
N VAL A 766 1.45 -12.97 32.28
CA VAL A 766 2.70 -13.70 32.51
C VAL A 766 2.64 -15.08 31.88
N LEU A 767 3.74 -15.47 31.22
CA LEU A 767 3.93 -16.77 30.61
C LEU A 767 4.91 -17.62 31.45
N GLN A 768 4.51 -18.87 31.72
CA GLN A 768 5.39 -19.93 32.20
C GLN A 768 5.25 -21.12 31.26
N SER A 769 6.35 -21.63 30.71
CA SER A 769 6.29 -22.73 29.75
C SER A 769 7.58 -23.53 29.73
N GLN A 770 7.49 -24.81 29.40
CA GLN A 770 8.65 -25.67 29.13
C GLN A 770 8.40 -26.46 27.84
N PRO A 771 9.36 -26.51 26.89
CA PRO A 771 9.21 -27.29 25.67
C PRO A 771 8.86 -28.75 25.96
N GLY A 772 7.72 -29.21 25.42
CA GLY A 772 7.21 -30.58 25.56
C GLY A 772 6.37 -30.85 26.81
N GLU A 773 6.29 -29.93 27.78
CA GLU A 773 5.47 -30.09 29.01
C GLU A 773 4.23 -29.19 29.03
N GLY A 774 4.08 -28.29 28.05
CA GLY A 774 2.95 -27.38 27.90
C GLY A 774 3.23 -25.95 28.36
N SER A 775 2.20 -25.10 28.34
CA SER A 775 2.31 -23.68 28.70
C SER A 775 1.23 -23.24 29.68
N THR A 776 1.54 -22.25 30.51
CA THR A 776 0.62 -21.58 31.41
C THR A 776 0.67 -20.09 31.16
N PHE A 777 -0.44 -19.53 30.68
CA PHE A 777 -0.64 -18.10 30.53
C PHE A 777 -1.52 -17.61 31.67
N THR A 778 -1.02 -16.68 32.48
CA THR A 778 -1.75 -16.14 33.63
C THR A 778 -2.00 -14.66 33.44
N ILE A 779 -3.27 -14.26 33.43
CA ILE A 779 -3.69 -12.86 33.47
C ILE A 779 -3.82 -12.45 34.93
N PHE A 780 -3.12 -11.40 35.35
CA PHE A 780 -3.27 -10.77 36.66
C PHE A 780 -4.08 -9.49 36.52
N LEU A 781 -5.16 -9.35 37.29
CA LEU A 781 -6.04 -8.17 37.24
C LEU A 781 -6.34 -7.68 38.66
N PRO A 782 -6.40 -6.35 38.88
CA PRO A 782 -6.86 -5.80 40.14
C PRO A 782 -8.38 -6.01 40.32
N ASP A 783 -8.85 -6.06 41.57
CA ASP A 783 -10.29 -6.12 41.89
C ASP A 783 -11.08 -4.92 41.33
N GLU A 784 -10.41 -3.76 41.24
CA GLU A 784 -10.92 -2.53 40.64
C GLU A 784 -9.95 -2.03 39.55
N ALA A 785 -10.45 -1.92 38.32
CA ALA A 785 -9.70 -1.29 37.23
C ALA A 785 -9.44 0.20 37.55
N PRO A 786 -8.24 0.75 37.21
CA PRO A 786 -7.90 2.13 37.49
C PRO A 786 -8.84 3.10 36.75
N GLU A 787 -9.54 3.98 37.48
CA GLU A 787 -10.34 5.05 36.90
C GLU A 787 -9.42 6.10 36.25
N GLY A 788 -9.42 6.12 34.91
CA GLY A 788 -9.01 7.27 34.09
C GLY A 788 -7.74 8.02 34.51
N SER A 789 -6.57 7.44 34.24
CA SER A 789 -5.31 8.19 34.16
C SER A 789 -4.58 7.75 32.90
N GLY A 790 -4.52 8.65 31.91
CA GLY A 790 -3.75 8.44 30.69
C GLY A 790 -2.27 8.25 31.04
N ILE A 791 -1.76 7.02 30.89
CA ILE A 791 -0.34 6.74 31.04
C ILE A 791 0.39 7.39 29.86
N ARG A 792 1.02 8.53 30.13
CA ARG A 792 2.08 9.11 29.29
C ARG A 792 3.22 8.10 29.24
N ALA A 793 3.40 7.43 28.11
CA ALA A 793 4.60 6.65 27.85
C ALA A 793 5.76 7.63 27.57
N GLU A 794 6.79 7.60 28.40
CA GLU A 794 8.07 8.24 28.09
C GLU A 794 8.75 7.51 26.91
N PRO A 795 9.42 8.23 26.00
CA PRO A 795 10.15 7.62 24.91
C PRO A 795 11.49 7.05 25.41
N VAL A 796 11.62 5.73 25.37
CA VAL A 796 12.91 5.04 25.49
C VAL A 796 13.72 5.30 24.19
N PRO A 797 15.03 5.60 24.27
CA PRO A 797 15.84 5.92 23.09
C PRO A 797 16.09 4.67 22.23
N LEU A 798 15.72 4.74 20.95
CA LEU A 798 16.20 3.79 19.95
C LEU A 798 17.58 4.26 19.47
N GLN A 799 18.63 3.66 20.02
CA GLN A 799 19.97 3.71 19.45
C GLN A 799 20.47 2.27 19.21
N GLN A 800 20.92 2.03 17.97
CA GLN A 800 21.80 0.94 17.51
C GLN A 800 21.24 -0.49 17.39
N ALA A 801 20.81 -0.84 16.16
CA ALA A 801 21.13 -2.12 15.52
C ALA A 801 20.83 -2.07 14.01
N ALA A 802 21.72 -1.43 13.23
CA ALA A 802 21.78 -1.63 11.78
C ALA A 802 23.19 -1.28 11.28
N ALA A 803 24.15 -2.13 11.58
CA ALA A 803 25.38 -2.26 10.83
C ALA A 803 25.77 -3.75 10.80
N GLU A 804 26.28 -4.18 9.65
CA GLU A 804 26.80 -5.51 9.30
C GLU A 804 25.79 -6.57 8.84
N ALA A 805 25.51 -6.56 7.53
CA ALA A 805 25.73 -7.75 6.69
C ALA A 805 25.71 -7.36 5.20
N THR A 806 26.86 -7.00 4.62
CA THR A 806 27.05 -7.00 3.17
C THR A 806 28.47 -7.39 2.82
N LEU A 807 28.65 -8.64 2.40
CA LEU A 807 29.74 -9.09 1.53
C LEU A 807 29.22 -10.24 0.63
N PRO A 808 29.90 -10.49 -0.51
CA PRO A 808 29.28 -10.52 -1.83
C PRO A 808 28.99 -11.94 -2.31
N LEU A 809 27.98 -12.11 -3.17
CA LEU A 809 27.84 -13.32 -3.97
C LEU A 809 27.88 -12.98 -5.46
N SER A 810 28.90 -13.55 -6.09
CA SER A 810 29.15 -13.57 -7.52
C SER A 810 28.07 -14.35 -8.28
N PRO A 811 27.88 -14.10 -9.59
CA PRO A 811 26.88 -14.77 -10.40
C PRO A 811 27.40 -16.14 -10.88
N SER A 812 26.99 -17.22 -10.23
CA SER A 812 26.82 -18.57 -10.80
C SER A 812 26.61 -19.57 -9.68
N LEU A 813 25.46 -20.26 -9.68
CA LEU A 813 25.28 -21.70 -9.40
C LEU A 813 23.78 -22.03 -9.50
N ILE A 814 23.43 -22.62 -10.65
CA ILE A 814 22.39 -23.63 -10.94
C ILE A 814 21.18 -23.72 -9.99
N ALA A 815 20.00 -23.56 -10.61
CA ALA A 815 18.65 -23.55 -10.06
C ALA A 815 18.26 -24.72 -9.14
N ASP A 816 17.52 -24.40 -8.07
CA ASP A 816 16.60 -25.34 -7.42
C ASP A 816 15.49 -25.69 -8.43
N SER A 817 15.56 -26.89 -9.00
CA SER A 817 14.54 -27.39 -9.92
C SER A 817 13.20 -27.57 -9.20
N ILE A 818 12.14 -26.97 -9.72
CA ILE A 818 10.76 -27.29 -9.35
C ILE A 818 10.56 -28.81 -9.57
N PRO A 819 10.14 -29.60 -8.55
CA PRO A 819 9.87 -31.02 -8.72
C PRO A 819 8.79 -31.25 -9.78
N ASP A 820 9.10 -32.01 -10.82
CA ASP A 820 8.17 -32.34 -11.92
C ASP A 820 8.32 -33.81 -12.37
N ASP A 821 7.52 -34.24 -13.35
CA ASP A 821 7.46 -35.64 -13.78
C ASP A 821 8.43 -36.00 -14.91
N ARG A 822 9.42 -35.14 -15.24
CA ARG A 822 10.25 -35.30 -16.45
C ARG A 822 10.97 -36.65 -16.56
N SER A 823 11.21 -37.32 -15.45
CA SER A 823 11.86 -38.64 -15.38
C SER A 823 10.89 -39.84 -15.52
N SER A 824 9.58 -39.58 -15.60
CA SER A 824 8.52 -40.60 -15.54
C SER A 824 7.48 -40.56 -16.67
N ILE A 825 7.60 -39.62 -17.62
CA ILE A 825 6.65 -39.47 -18.74
C ILE A 825 6.86 -40.59 -19.77
N ALA A 826 5.82 -41.39 -20.01
CA ALA A 826 5.80 -42.42 -21.06
C ALA A 826 5.09 -41.93 -22.34
N PRO A 827 5.38 -42.52 -23.52
CA PRO A 827 4.67 -42.20 -24.75
C PRO A 827 3.17 -42.54 -24.64
N GLY A 828 2.31 -41.52 -24.68
CA GLY A 828 0.85 -41.65 -24.51
C GLY A 828 0.30 -40.97 -23.24
N ASP A 829 1.16 -40.56 -22.31
CA ASP A 829 0.74 -39.80 -21.14
C ASP A 829 0.34 -38.37 -21.52
N THR A 830 -0.76 -37.89 -20.94
CA THR A 830 -1.18 -36.50 -21.03
C THR A 830 -0.29 -35.64 -20.14
N ALA A 831 0.57 -34.82 -20.75
CA ALA A 831 1.54 -33.98 -20.05
C ALA A 831 1.27 -32.49 -20.27
N ILE A 832 1.19 -31.71 -19.18
CA ILE A 832 0.98 -30.26 -19.25
C ILE A 832 2.27 -29.55 -18.79
N LEU A 833 2.75 -28.59 -19.58
CA LEU A 833 3.91 -27.77 -19.24
C LEU A 833 3.46 -26.46 -18.58
N VAL A 834 4.03 -26.16 -17.41
CA VAL A 834 3.85 -24.91 -16.67
C VAL A 834 5.13 -24.09 -16.77
N VAL A 835 5.03 -22.86 -17.26
CA VAL A 835 6.15 -21.91 -17.36
C VAL A 835 5.83 -20.70 -16.50
N GLU A 836 6.43 -20.62 -15.31
CA GLU A 836 6.11 -19.65 -14.26
C GLU A 836 7.35 -19.39 -13.40
N ASP A 837 7.66 -18.13 -13.12
CA ASP A 837 8.86 -17.73 -12.35
C ASP A 837 8.67 -17.82 -10.83
N ASP A 838 7.44 -17.75 -10.33
CA ASP A 838 7.09 -17.99 -8.92
C ASP A 838 7.07 -19.51 -8.57
N PRO A 839 8.04 -20.02 -7.78
CA PRO A 839 8.14 -21.45 -7.45
C PRO A 839 7.01 -21.96 -6.54
N ALA A 840 6.32 -21.07 -5.82
CA ALA A 840 5.19 -21.45 -4.98
C ALA A 840 3.93 -21.62 -5.83
N PHE A 841 3.69 -20.70 -6.75
CA PHE A 841 2.56 -20.76 -7.67
C PHE A 841 2.70 -21.90 -8.70
N ALA A 842 3.91 -22.11 -9.25
CA ALA A 842 4.20 -23.25 -10.11
C ALA A 842 3.91 -24.61 -9.44
N ARG A 843 4.19 -24.74 -8.13
CA ARG A 843 3.85 -25.94 -7.34
C ARG A 843 2.35 -26.13 -7.17
N ILE A 844 1.59 -25.06 -6.95
CA ILE A 844 0.13 -25.12 -6.85
C ILE A 844 -0.47 -25.62 -8.16
N LEU A 845 0.01 -25.09 -9.30
CA LEU A 845 -0.41 -25.55 -10.63
C LEU A 845 -0.05 -27.01 -10.87
N ALA A 846 1.16 -27.43 -10.50
CA ALA A 846 1.61 -28.81 -10.59
C ALA A 846 0.73 -29.76 -9.75
N ASP A 847 0.44 -29.42 -8.50
CA ASP A 847 -0.43 -30.22 -7.62
C ASP A 847 -1.85 -30.33 -8.18
N MET A 848 -2.37 -29.28 -8.82
CA MET A 848 -3.69 -29.32 -9.46
C MET A 848 -3.72 -30.26 -10.68
N ILE A 849 -2.66 -30.27 -11.49
CA ILE A 849 -2.51 -31.18 -12.63
C ILE A 849 -2.41 -32.63 -12.15
N HIS A 850 -1.63 -32.88 -11.11
CA HIS A 850 -1.49 -34.20 -10.49
C HIS A 850 -2.80 -34.74 -9.92
N ARG A 851 -3.59 -33.89 -9.25
CA ARG A 851 -4.92 -34.29 -8.73
C ARG A 851 -5.90 -34.71 -9.84
N LYS A 852 -5.74 -34.19 -11.07
CA LYS A 852 -6.52 -34.62 -12.24
C LYS A 852 -5.92 -35.86 -12.94
N GLY A 853 -4.84 -36.43 -12.41
CA GLY A 853 -4.23 -37.66 -12.93
C GLY A 853 -3.34 -37.47 -14.17
N HIS A 854 -2.93 -36.23 -14.46
CA HIS A 854 -2.05 -35.91 -15.60
C HIS A 854 -0.61 -35.65 -15.14
N ARG A 855 0.34 -35.74 -16.07
CA ARG A 855 1.76 -35.46 -15.81
C ARG A 855 2.06 -33.98 -15.95
N VAL A 856 3.01 -33.47 -15.16
CA VAL A 856 3.44 -32.06 -15.21
C VAL A 856 4.91 -31.92 -15.56
N LEU A 857 5.21 -30.91 -16.39
CA LEU A 857 6.55 -30.39 -16.61
C LEU A 857 6.59 -28.96 -16.10
N ALA A 858 7.67 -28.55 -15.43
CA ALA A 858 7.79 -27.19 -14.87
C ALA A 858 9.08 -26.48 -15.33
N ALA A 859 8.93 -25.21 -15.72
CA ALA A 859 10.04 -24.32 -16.09
C ALA A 859 9.90 -22.97 -15.37
N GLY A 860 11.02 -22.44 -14.87
CA GLY A 860 11.08 -21.14 -14.18
C GLY A 860 11.32 -19.93 -15.09
N ASP A 861 11.58 -20.17 -16.38
CA ASP A 861 11.91 -19.13 -17.36
C ASP A 861 11.49 -19.56 -18.78
N GLY A 862 11.37 -18.58 -19.68
CA GLY A 862 10.89 -18.81 -21.05
C GLY A 862 11.83 -19.63 -21.94
N GLU A 863 13.15 -19.60 -21.71
CA GLU A 863 14.11 -20.39 -22.48
C GLU A 863 14.02 -21.87 -22.13
N SER A 864 13.97 -22.17 -20.83
CA SER A 864 13.74 -23.51 -20.29
C SER A 864 12.39 -24.07 -20.74
N GLY A 865 11.33 -23.24 -20.73
CA GLY A 865 10.00 -23.62 -21.21
C GLY A 865 9.98 -24.02 -22.69
N LEU A 866 10.63 -23.24 -23.56
CA LEU A 866 10.73 -23.54 -24.99
C LEU A 866 11.54 -24.82 -25.26
N ALA A 867 12.60 -25.07 -24.49
CA ALA A 867 13.40 -26.29 -24.60
C ALA A 867 12.59 -27.54 -24.23
N LEU A 868 11.84 -27.49 -23.12
CA LEU A 868 10.97 -28.60 -22.69
C LEU A 868 9.82 -28.85 -23.66
N ALA A 869 9.20 -27.80 -24.21
CA ALA A 869 8.13 -27.93 -25.20
C ALA A 869 8.60 -28.68 -26.46
N ARG A 870 9.83 -28.42 -26.94
CA ARG A 870 10.42 -29.12 -28.08
C ARG A 870 10.78 -30.57 -27.78
N GLN A 871 11.31 -30.82 -26.58
CA GLN A 871 11.80 -32.14 -26.18
C GLN A 871 10.65 -33.12 -25.87
N TYR A 872 9.65 -32.68 -25.11
CA TYR A 872 8.61 -33.55 -24.57
C TYR A 872 7.24 -33.42 -25.27
N ARG A 873 7.04 -32.37 -26.09
CA ARG A 873 5.78 -32.12 -26.83
C ARG A 873 4.53 -32.26 -25.94
N PRO A 874 4.37 -31.40 -24.94
CA PRO A 874 3.24 -31.47 -24.01
C PRO A 874 1.90 -31.30 -24.73
N THR A 875 0.85 -31.85 -24.14
CA THR A 875 -0.54 -31.75 -24.61
C THR A 875 -1.08 -30.32 -24.50
N GLY A 876 -0.57 -29.52 -23.55
CA GLY A 876 -0.91 -28.11 -23.39
C GLY A 876 0.13 -27.35 -22.57
N ILE A 877 0.15 -26.02 -22.71
CA ILE A 877 1.11 -25.14 -22.03
C ILE A 877 0.35 -24.07 -21.25
N LEU A 878 0.62 -23.95 -19.94
CA LEU A 878 0.31 -22.78 -19.13
C LEU A 878 1.53 -21.86 -19.09
N LEU A 879 1.35 -20.60 -19.46
CA LEU A 879 2.45 -19.66 -19.68
C LEU A 879 2.21 -18.33 -18.95
N ASP A 880 3.09 -17.96 -18.03
CA ASP A 880 3.12 -16.59 -17.52
C ASP A 880 3.62 -15.62 -18.60
N VAL A 881 3.05 -14.43 -18.62
CA VAL A 881 3.50 -13.31 -19.43
C VAL A 881 4.80 -12.71 -18.86
N MET A 882 4.89 -12.50 -17.54
CA MET A 882 6.02 -11.79 -16.92
C MET A 882 7.17 -12.71 -16.51
N LEU A 883 7.85 -13.31 -17.48
CA LEU A 883 8.99 -14.20 -17.22
C LEU A 883 10.34 -13.47 -17.27
N PRO A 884 11.31 -13.84 -16.42
CA PRO A 884 12.67 -13.29 -16.47
C PRO A 884 13.42 -13.76 -17.74
N GLY A 885 14.18 -12.85 -18.35
CA GLY A 885 14.99 -13.10 -19.54
C GLY A 885 14.19 -13.08 -20.86
N MET A 886 13.19 -13.96 -21.01
CA MET A 886 12.32 -14.06 -22.18
C MET A 886 10.85 -14.00 -21.78
N ASP A 887 10.22 -12.87 -22.09
CA ASP A 887 8.78 -12.60 -21.93
C ASP A 887 7.91 -13.69 -22.58
N GLY A 888 6.82 -14.10 -21.91
CA GLY A 888 5.86 -15.09 -22.38
C GLY A 888 5.25 -14.80 -23.76
N TRP A 889 5.12 -13.53 -24.16
CA TRP A 889 4.72 -13.16 -25.53
C TRP A 889 5.75 -13.63 -26.57
N THR A 890 7.03 -13.53 -26.26
CA THR A 890 8.11 -14.00 -27.15
C THR A 890 8.13 -15.54 -27.21
N VAL A 891 7.77 -16.20 -26.11
CA VAL A 891 7.68 -17.67 -26.04
C VAL A 891 6.58 -18.20 -26.97
N ILE A 892 5.37 -17.63 -26.97
CA ILE A 892 4.29 -18.08 -27.87
C ILE A 892 4.64 -17.86 -29.35
N GLU A 893 5.23 -16.73 -29.72
CA GLU A 893 5.66 -16.46 -31.10
C GLU A 893 6.67 -17.51 -31.60
N ARG A 894 7.62 -17.90 -30.73
CA ARG A 894 8.58 -18.97 -31.03
C ARG A 894 7.94 -20.35 -31.09
N LEU A 895 6.97 -20.63 -30.23
CA LEU A 895 6.21 -21.89 -30.25
C LEU A 895 5.37 -22.01 -31.53
N LYS A 896 4.73 -20.93 -31.99
CA LYS A 896 3.86 -20.92 -33.18
C LYS A 896 4.63 -20.86 -34.50
N SER A 897 5.84 -20.28 -34.51
CA SER A 897 6.72 -20.27 -35.70
C SER A 897 7.43 -21.60 -35.97
N ASP A 898 7.55 -22.48 -34.97
CA ASP A 898 8.18 -23.79 -35.09
C ASP A 898 7.16 -24.87 -35.47
N ALA A 899 7.38 -25.55 -36.60
CA ALA A 899 6.47 -26.57 -37.14
C ALA A 899 6.21 -27.73 -36.16
N SER A 900 7.16 -28.01 -35.26
CA SER A 900 7.07 -29.10 -34.29
C SER A 900 6.27 -28.75 -33.03
N THR A 901 6.04 -27.46 -32.74
CA THR A 901 5.33 -27.00 -31.53
C THR A 901 4.11 -26.13 -31.81
N ARG A 902 3.90 -25.67 -33.07
CA ARG A 902 2.82 -24.74 -33.44
C ARG A 902 1.39 -25.19 -33.12
N HIS A 903 1.18 -26.50 -33.06
CA HIS A 903 -0.12 -27.13 -32.83
C HIS A 903 -0.45 -27.28 -31.33
N ILE A 904 0.51 -27.05 -30.44
CA ILE A 904 0.30 -27.19 -28.99
C ILE A 904 -0.57 -26.00 -28.51
N PRO A 905 -1.65 -26.26 -27.77
CA PRO A 905 -2.49 -25.21 -27.21
C PRO A 905 -1.77 -24.51 -26.04
N VAL A 906 -1.78 -23.18 -26.04
CA VAL A 906 -1.14 -22.33 -25.02
C VAL A 906 -2.20 -21.50 -24.32
N HIS A 907 -2.16 -21.43 -23.00
CA HIS A 907 -3.07 -20.62 -22.19
C HIS A 907 -2.26 -19.70 -21.28
N PHE A 908 -2.55 -18.40 -21.33
CA PHE A 908 -1.78 -17.39 -20.61
C PHE A 908 -2.29 -17.15 -19.18
N ILE A 909 -1.36 -16.85 -18.27
CA ILE A 909 -1.64 -16.31 -16.95
C ILE A 909 -0.95 -14.94 -16.87
N SER A 910 -1.66 -13.87 -16.55
CA SER A 910 -1.13 -12.50 -16.61
C SER A 910 -1.58 -11.64 -15.42
N ALA A 911 -0.77 -10.65 -15.05
CA ALA A 911 -1.15 -9.61 -14.09
C ALA A 911 -1.93 -8.44 -14.72
N THR A 912 -1.93 -8.29 -16.06
CA THR A 912 -2.62 -7.23 -16.81
C THR A 912 -3.64 -7.78 -17.80
N ASP A 913 -4.70 -7.02 -18.07
CA ASP A 913 -5.87 -7.43 -18.85
C ASP A 913 -5.65 -7.24 -20.37
N ASP A 914 -4.68 -7.98 -20.94
CA ASP A 914 -4.30 -7.94 -22.37
C ASP A 914 -4.79 -9.18 -23.15
N ALA A 915 -6.02 -9.63 -22.88
CA ALA A 915 -6.62 -10.83 -23.48
C ALA A 915 -6.64 -10.80 -25.04
N SER A 916 -6.82 -9.62 -25.63
CA SER A 916 -6.88 -9.41 -27.08
C SER A 916 -5.60 -9.85 -27.81
N ARG A 917 -4.44 -9.56 -27.21
CA ARG A 917 -3.12 -9.82 -27.83
C ARG A 917 -2.77 -11.31 -27.82
N GLY A 918 -3.18 -12.05 -26.79
CA GLY A 918 -2.95 -13.49 -26.71
C GLY A 918 -3.77 -14.30 -27.70
N LEU A 919 -5.02 -13.90 -27.96
CA LEU A 919 -5.89 -14.56 -28.94
C LEU A 919 -5.40 -14.33 -30.38
N GLU A 920 -4.92 -13.12 -30.71
CA GLU A 920 -4.30 -12.82 -32.02
C GLU A 920 -3.05 -13.68 -32.30
N LEU A 921 -2.30 -14.06 -31.27
CA LEU A 921 -1.11 -14.93 -31.35
C LEU A 921 -1.43 -16.43 -31.29
N GLY A 922 -2.72 -16.81 -31.23
CA GLY A 922 -3.18 -18.20 -31.25
C GLY A 922 -3.14 -18.93 -29.90
N ALA A 923 -3.30 -18.21 -28.79
CA ALA A 923 -3.57 -18.78 -27.46
C ALA A 923 -5.03 -19.26 -27.36
N VAL A 924 -5.28 -20.30 -26.57
CA VAL A 924 -6.61 -20.89 -26.34
C VAL A 924 -7.39 -20.16 -25.25
N GLY A 925 -6.71 -19.36 -24.43
CA GLY A 925 -7.36 -18.51 -23.44
C GLY A 925 -6.37 -17.76 -22.57
N PHE A 926 -6.92 -16.95 -21.68
CA PHE A 926 -6.21 -16.01 -20.84
C PHE A 926 -6.82 -15.98 -19.44
N LEU A 927 -5.98 -15.89 -18.42
CA LEU A 927 -6.38 -15.72 -17.03
C LEU A 927 -5.67 -14.50 -16.41
N THR A 928 -6.41 -13.65 -15.71
CA THR A 928 -5.86 -12.53 -14.93
C THR A 928 -5.65 -12.92 -13.48
N LYS A 929 -4.45 -12.64 -12.93
CA LYS A 929 -4.13 -12.78 -11.50
C LYS A 929 -4.88 -11.68 -10.71
N PRO A 930 -5.53 -11.98 -9.57
CA PRO A 930 -5.57 -13.26 -8.86
C PRO A 930 -6.52 -14.27 -9.51
N VAL A 931 -6.00 -15.45 -9.83
CA VAL A 931 -6.74 -16.52 -10.51
C VAL A 931 -7.44 -17.44 -9.50
N SER A 932 -8.73 -17.72 -9.72
CA SER A 932 -9.46 -18.68 -8.89
C SER A 932 -9.11 -20.12 -9.29
N ARG A 933 -9.25 -21.07 -8.36
CA ARG A 933 -9.04 -22.50 -8.63
C ARG A 933 -9.98 -23.03 -9.72
N GLU A 934 -11.20 -22.51 -9.78
CA GLU A 934 -12.17 -22.82 -10.85
C GLU A 934 -11.67 -22.30 -12.20
N SER A 935 -11.18 -21.07 -12.27
CA SER A 935 -10.65 -20.48 -13.51
C SER A 935 -9.45 -21.27 -14.05
N ILE A 936 -8.55 -21.74 -13.19
CA ILE A 936 -7.44 -22.62 -13.56
C ILE A 936 -7.96 -24.00 -14.02
N SER A 937 -8.95 -24.57 -13.32
CA SER A 937 -9.57 -25.84 -13.71
C SER A 937 -10.22 -25.76 -15.10
N THR A 938 -10.93 -24.66 -15.37
CA THR A 938 -11.53 -24.34 -16.67
C THR A 938 -10.46 -24.13 -17.73
N ALA A 939 -9.34 -23.47 -17.41
CA ALA A 939 -8.21 -23.34 -18.33
C ALA A 939 -7.60 -24.71 -18.69
N PHE A 940 -7.45 -25.61 -17.71
CA PHE A 940 -7.02 -26.99 -17.96
C PHE A 940 -8.01 -27.77 -18.81
N GLU A 941 -9.30 -27.65 -18.52
CA GLU A 941 -10.35 -28.31 -19.31
C GLU A 941 -10.40 -27.78 -20.74
N ARG A 942 -10.19 -26.48 -20.96
CA ARG A 942 -10.05 -25.91 -22.32
C ARG A 942 -8.83 -26.45 -23.05
N LEU A 943 -7.69 -26.57 -22.37
CA LEU A 943 -6.47 -27.17 -22.93
C LEU A 943 -6.68 -28.64 -23.32
N LEU A 944 -7.43 -29.40 -22.52
CA LEU A 944 -7.75 -30.82 -22.76
C LEU A 944 -8.88 -31.02 -23.78
N HIS A 945 -9.89 -30.15 -23.80
CA HIS A 945 -11.09 -30.29 -24.63
C HIS A 945 -10.83 -30.01 -26.11
N PHE A 946 -9.91 -29.08 -26.42
CA PHE A 946 -9.43 -28.89 -27.79
C PHE A 946 -8.77 -30.16 -28.37
N ALA A 947 -8.48 -31.16 -27.53
CA ALA A 947 -7.97 -32.45 -27.94
C ALA A 947 -9.04 -33.54 -28.21
N GLU A 948 -10.35 -33.36 -27.90
CA GLU A 948 -11.32 -34.50 -27.82
C GLU A 948 -12.64 -34.51 -28.68
N GLY A 949 -13.14 -33.43 -29.31
CA GLY A 949 -14.18 -33.43 -30.41
C GLY A 949 -15.57 -34.16 -30.28
N ARG A 950 -16.68 -33.45 -29.96
CA ARG A 950 -18.11 -33.93 -29.99
C ARG A 950 -19.14 -32.89 -30.53
N THR A 951 -20.30 -33.34 -31.07
CA THR A 951 -21.43 -32.56 -31.70
C THR A 951 -22.62 -32.21 -30.75
N ARG A 952 -23.36 -31.06 -30.92
CA ARG A 952 -24.42 -30.47 -30.01
C ARG A 952 -25.69 -29.92 -30.73
N HIS A 953 -26.84 -29.70 -30.05
CA HIS A 953 -28.14 -29.27 -30.67
C HIS A 953 -28.71 -27.90 -30.16
N LEU A 954 -29.15 -27.01 -31.06
CA LEU A 954 -29.60 -25.63 -30.76
C LEU A 954 -30.92 -25.23 -31.46
N LEU A 955 -31.78 -24.43 -30.82
CA LEU A 955 -33.04 -23.90 -31.39
C LEU A 955 -32.97 -22.38 -31.60
N VAL A 956 -33.34 -21.90 -32.80
CA VAL A 956 -33.45 -20.47 -33.12
C VAL A 956 -34.91 -20.09 -33.35
N VAL A 957 -35.42 -19.12 -32.58
CA VAL A 957 -36.79 -18.62 -32.61
C VAL A 957 -36.78 -17.13 -32.94
N ASP A 958 -37.15 -16.79 -34.17
CA ASP A 958 -37.22 -15.41 -34.69
C ASP A 958 -38.31 -15.41 -35.77
N ASP A 959 -39.08 -14.34 -35.92
CA ASP A 959 -40.15 -14.26 -36.93
C ASP A 959 -39.58 -13.98 -38.34
N ASP A 960 -38.43 -13.30 -38.42
CA ASP A 960 -37.75 -12.99 -39.67
C ASP A 960 -36.92 -14.18 -40.19
N ALA A 961 -37.28 -14.65 -41.40
CA ALA A 961 -36.55 -15.71 -42.08
C ALA A 961 -35.09 -15.35 -42.42
N SER A 962 -34.81 -14.06 -42.66
CA SER A 962 -33.46 -13.57 -42.95
C SER A 962 -32.60 -13.61 -41.69
N ALA A 963 -33.15 -13.15 -40.55
CA ALA A 963 -32.50 -13.24 -39.25
C ALA A 963 -32.21 -14.69 -38.82
N ARG A 964 -33.17 -15.62 -38.98
CA ARG A 964 -32.92 -17.06 -38.71
C ARG A 964 -31.78 -17.61 -39.58
N THR A 965 -31.77 -17.29 -40.87
CA THR A 965 -30.71 -17.73 -41.79
C THR A 965 -29.33 -17.15 -41.43
N ALA A 966 -29.29 -15.89 -40.99
CA ALA A 966 -28.06 -15.23 -40.55
C ALA A 966 -27.50 -15.87 -39.27
N VAL A 967 -28.35 -16.09 -38.26
CA VAL A 967 -27.96 -16.76 -37.00
C VAL A 967 -27.53 -18.20 -37.27
N ARG A 968 -28.23 -18.92 -38.15
CA ARG A 968 -27.82 -20.27 -38.56
C ARG A 968 -26.45 -20.28 -39.22
N THR A 969 -26.19 -19.36 -40.16
CA THR A 969 -24.91 -19.28 -40.87
C THR A 969 -23.76 -18.94 -39.92
N LEU A 970 -24.04 -18.08 -38.93
CA LEU A 970 -23.09 -17.68 -37.90
C LEU A 970 -22.71 -18.83 -36.96
N LEU A 971 -23.68 -19.66 -36.57
CA LEU A 971 -23.52 -20.73 -35.58
C LEU A 971 -23.19 -22.11 -36.20
N LYS A 972 -23.05 -22.19 -37.53
CA LYS A 972 -22.80 -23.45 -38.24
C LYS A 972 -21.32 -23.83 -38.18
N ASP A 973 -20.98 -24.70 -37.24
CA ASP A 973 -19.68 -25.39 -37.13
C ASP A 973 -19.88 -26.91 -37.33
N ASP A 974 -18.81 -27.68 -37.61
CA ASP A 974 -18.83 -29.14 -37.82
C ASP A 974 -19.33 -29.92 -36.57
N SER A 975 -19.52 -29.23 -35.45
CA SER A 975 -19.96 -29.75 -34.16
C SER A 975 -21.35 -29.28 -33.68
N VAL A 976 -22.20 -28.60 -34.47
CA VAL A 976 -23.52 -28.11 -33.99
C VAL A 976 -24.66 -28.31 -35.01
N GLU A 977 -25.78 -28.87 -34.55
CA GLU A 977 -27.04 -29.04 -35.30
C GLU A 977 -28.09 -28.00 -34.83
N ILE A 978 -28.73 -27.30 -35.77
CA ILE A 978 -29.58 -26.12 -35.50
C ILE A 978 -30.99 -26.32 -36.08
N ASP A 979 -32.00 -26.24 -35.23
CA ASP A 979 -33.42 -26.21 -35.57
C ASP A 979 -34.00 -24.78 -35.53
N GLU A 980 -35.03 -24.52 -36.34
CA GLU A 980 -35.62 -23.17 -36.51
C GLU A 980 -37.14 -23.20 -36.22
N ALA A 981 -37.66 -22.12 -35.60
CA ALA A 981 -39.09 -21.88 -35.39
C ALA A 981 -39.46 -20.42 -35.72
N ALA A 982 -40.62 -20.22 -36.36
CA ALA A 982 -41.07 -18.90 -36.81
C ALA A 982 -42.06 -18.20 -35.85
N SER A 983 -42.57 -18.91 -34.84
CA SER A 983 -43.45 -18.33 -33.80
C SER A 983 -43.21 -18.97 -32.43
N GLY A 984 -43.68 -18.31 -31.37
CA GLY A 984 -43.58 -18.84 -30.00
C GLY A 984 -44.32 -20.17 -29.82
N GLU A 985 -45.45 -20.36 -30.51
CA GLU A 985 -46.21 -21.61 -30.49
C GLU A 985 -45.49 -22.76 -31.20
N GLU A 986 -44.84 -22.49 -32.34
CA GLU A 986 -44.03 -23.49 -33.05
C GLU A 986 -42.81 -23.89 -32.21
N ALA A 987 -42.16 -22.92 -31.57
CA ALA A 987 -41.05 -23.17 -30.67
C ALA A 987 -41.47 -24.03 -29.47
N LEU A 988 -42.64 -23.77 -28.89
CA LEU A 988 -43.17 -24.56 -27.76
C LEU A 988 -43.49 -26.01 -28.18
N ALA A 989 -44.03 -26.20 -29.39
CA ALA A 989 -44.30 -27.51 -29.97
C ALA A 989 -43.02 -28.30 -30.28
N ARG A 990 -41.92 -27.62 -30.63
CA ARG A 990 -40.60 -28.25 -30.84
C ARG A 990 -39.89 -28.59 -29.55
N CYS A 991 -39.95 -27.71 -28.55
CA CYS A 991 -39.40 -27.97 -27.21
C CYS A 991 -40.10 -29.13 -26.49
N THR A 992 -41.30 -29.53 -26.93
CA THR A 992 -41.99 -30.73 -26.43
C THR A 992 -41.58 -32.02 -27.17
N GLN A 993 -40.98 -31.92 -28.35
CA GLN A 993 -40.55 -33.06 -29.18
C GLN A 993 -39.05 -33.35 -29.09
N THR A 994 -38.23 -32.30 -28.98
CA THR A 994 -36.76 -32.36 -29.00
C THR A 994 -36.20 -31.58 -27.80
N SER A 995 -35.17 -32.13 -27.14
CA SER A 995 -34.41 -31.43 -26.11
C SER A 995 -33.31 -30.59 -26.74
N TYR A 996 -33.30 -29.28 -26.49
CA TYR A 996 -32.28 -28.36 -27.00
C TYR A 996 -31.28 -27.98 -25.91
N ASP A 997 -30.01 -27.85 -26.30
CA ASP A 997 -28.94 -27.40 -25.40
C ASP A 997 -28.93 -25.87 -25.24
N CYS A 998 -29.54 -25.12 -26.16
CA CYS A 998 -29.64 -23.66 -26.11
C CYS A 998 -30.79 -23.17 -27.00
N ILE A 999 -31.46 -22.08 -26.60
CA ILE A 999 -32.50 -21.41 -27.39
C ILE A 999 -32.07 -19.96 -27.65
N VAL A 1000 -32.05 -19.52 -28.91
CA VAL A 1000 -31.90 -18.11 -29.29
C VAL A 1000 -33.30 -17.55 -29.59
N LEU A 1001 -33.72 -16.48 -28.92
CA LEU A 1001 -35.10 -15.99 -28.92
C LEU A 1001 -35.19 -14.49 -29.27
N ASP A 1002 -35.96 -14.11 -30.29
CA ASP A 1002 -36.43 -12.73 -30.44
C ASP A 1002 -37.71 -12.49 -29.62
N LEU A 1003 -37.87 -11.27 -29.11
CA LEU A 1003 -39.05 -10.84 -28.37
C LEU A 1003 -40.21 -10.43 -29.29
N GLY A 1004 -39.91 -10.13 -30.56
CA GLY A 1004 -40.84 -9.60 -31.57
C GLY A 1004 -41.73 -10.61 -32.30
N LEU A 1005 -42.07 -11.75 -31.70
CA LEU A 1005 -42.77 -12.84 -32.38
C LEU A 1005 -44.27 -12.54 -32.66
N PRO A 1006 -44.84 -12.98 -33.80
CA PRO A 1006 -46.26 -12.88 -34.11
C PRO A 1006 -47.07 -13.94 -33.33
N GLY A 1007 -48.19 -13.53 -32.75
CA GLY A 1007 -49.02 -14.40 -31.89
C GLY A 1007 -48.62 -14.26 -30.43
N MET A 1008 -48.06 -15.32 -29.84
CA MET A 1008 -47.46 -15.31 -28.51
C MET A 1008 -46.17 -14.47 -28.50
N SER A 1009 -46.10 -13.48 -27.59
CA SER A 1009 -44.88 -12.69 -27.40
C SER A 1009 -43.71 -13.56 -26.92
N GLY A 1010 -42.46 -13.22 -27.27
CA GLY A 1010 -41.28 -13.92 -26.72
C GLY A 1010 -41.24 -13.92 -25.18
N MET A 1011 -41.89 -12.95 -24.53
CA MET A 1011 -42.06 -12.93 -23.08
C MET A 1011 -43.08 -13.98 -22.59
N GLU A 1012 -44.21 -14.11 -23.29
CA GLU A 1012 -45.24 -15.13 -22.99
C GLU A 1012 -44.72 -16.56 -23.24
N PHE A 1013 -43.80 -16.71 -24.22
CA PHE A 1013 -43.07 -17.95 -24.47
C PHE A 1013 -42.16 -18.31 -23.30
N LEU A 1014 -41.36 -17.37 -22.78
CA LEU A 1014 -40.53 -17.59 -21.59
C LEU A 1014 -41.36 -17.93 -20.32
N GLU A 1015 -42.51 -17.28 -20.15
CA GLU A 1015 -43.45 -17.60 -19.07
C GLU A 1015 -44.05 -19.01 -19.21
N HIS A 1016 -44.36 -19.47 -20.44
CA HIS A 1016 -44.82 -20.84 -20.67
C HIS A 1016 -43.71 -21.88 -20.49
N LEU A 1017 -42.50 -21.58 -20.96
CA LEU A 1017 -41.34 -22.47 -20.85
C LEU A 1017 -40.98 -22.71 -19.37
N SER A 1018 -40.96 -21.65 -18.56
CA SER A 1018 -40.66 -21.73 -17.12
C SER A 1018 -41.68 -22.52 -16.31
N ARG A 1019 -42.97 -22.52 -16.71
CA ARG A 1019 -44.03 -23.32 -16.06
C ARG A 1019 -43.87 -24.84 -16.26
N ASN A 1020 -43.15 -25.28 -17.29
CA ASN A 1020 -43.00 -26.69 -17.64
C ASN A 1020 -41.75 -27.37 -17.07
N GLY A 1021 -40.96 -26.68 -16.21
CA GLY A 1021 -39.99 -27.29 -15.30
C GLY A 1021 -38.61 -27.65 -15.87
N HIS A 1022 -38.39 -27.57 -17.19
CA HIS A 1022 -37.05 -27.66 -17.78
C HIS A 1022 -36.89 -26.61 -18.89
N THR A 1023 -36.18 -25.53 -18.60
CA THR A 1023 -35.89 -24.46 -19.55
C THR A 1023 -34.42 -24.53 -19.95
N PRO A 1024 -34.11 -24.85 -21.22
CA PRO A 1024 -32.76 -24.64 -21.75
C PRO A 1024 -32.35 -23.18 -21.59
N PRO A 1025 -31.05 -22.86 -21.53
CA PRO A 1025 -30.58 -21.47 -21.54
C PRO A 1025 -31.16 -20.71 -22.74
N VAL A 1026 -31.73 -19.53 -22.49
CA VAL A 1026 -32.36 -18.71 -23.55
C VAL A 1026 -31.56 -17.43 -23.76
N VAL A 1027 -30.97 -17.24 -24.93
CA VAL A 1027 -30.29 -16.00 -25.32
C VAL A 1027 -31.31 -15.10 -26.02
N VAL A 1028 -31.63 -13.97 -25.41
CA VAL A 1028 -32.56 -13.01 -26.01
C VAL A 1028 -31.81 -12.17 -27.04
N TYR A 1029 -32.14 -12.33 -28.31
CA TYR A 1029 -31.54 -11.62 -29.43
C TYR A 1029 -32.59 -10.69 -30.05
N SER A 1030 -32.68 -9.46 -29.55
CA SER A 1030 -33.73 -8.51 -29.98
C SER A 1030 -33.17 -7.17 -30.45
N GLY A 1031 -33.80 -6.59 -31.47
CA GLY A 1031 -33.43 -5.28 -32.06
C GLY A 1031 -34.15 -4.09 -31.45
N ARG A 1032 -34.92 -4.30 -30.38
CA ARG A 1032 -35.65 -3.26 -29.67
C ARG A 1032 -34.85 -2.80 -28.44
N ASP A 1033 -34.77 -1.49 -28.21
CA ASP A 1033 -34.27 -0.96 -26.94
C ASP A 1033 -35.25 -1.35 -25.82
N LEU A 1034 -34.74 -2.07 -24.82
CA LEU A 1034 -35.51 -2.48 -23.65
C LEU A 1034 -35.48 -1.37 -22.60
N SER A 1035 -36.65 -1.00 -22.08
CA SER A 1035 -36.70 -0.10 -20.92
C SER A 1035 -36.07 -0.76 -19.67
N ARG A 1036 -35.68 0.05 -18.67
CA ARG A 1036 -35.13 -0.47 -17.39
C ARG A 1036 -36.11 -1.42 -16.68
N GLU A 1037 -37.42 -1.18 -16.79
CA GLU A 1037 -38.46 -2.05 -16.23
C GLU A 1037 -38.61 -3.37 -17.00
N GLU A 1038 -38.57 -3.35 -18.33
CA GLU A 1038 -38.65 -4.55 -19.16
C GLU A 1038 -37.39 -5.42 -19.02
N SER A 1039 -36.22 -4.80 -18.92
CA SER A 1039 -34.96 -5.50 -18.65
C SER A 1039 -34.99 -6.21 -17.29
N MET A 1040 -35.62 -5.61 -16.27
CA MET A 1040 -35.81 -6.25 -14.97
C MET A 1040 -36.79 -7.43 -15.00
N ARG A 1041 -37.84 -7.36 -15.83
CA ARG A 1041 -38.78 -8.49 -16.02
C ARG A 1041 -38.17 -9.64 -16.80
N ILE A 1042 -37.40 -9.38 -17.86
CA ILE A 1042 -36.73 -10.42 -18.66
C ILE A 1042 -35.66 -11.14 -17.83
N ARG A 1043 -34.94 -10.40 -16.97
CA ARG A 1043 -33.97 -10.96 -16.00
C ARG A 1043 -34.58 -11.88 -14.94
N GLN A 1044 -35.91 -11.99 -14.85
CA GLN A 1044 -36.55 -13.00 -14.02
C GLN A 1044 -36.48 -14.40 -14.65
N TYR A 1045 -36.25 -14.49 -15.97
CA TYR A 1045 -36.33 -15.73 -16.75
C TYR A 1045 -35.06 -16.06 -17.53
N THR A 1046 -34.20 -15.07 -17.82
CA THR A 1046 -32.89 -15.30 -18.48
C THR A 1046 -31.85 -14.25 -18.08
N ASP A 1047 -30.62 -14.71 -17.85
CA ASP A 1047 -29.47 -13.88 -17.48
C ASP A 1047 -28.70 -13.29 -18.69
N SER A 1048 -29.03 -13.71 -19.92
CA SER A 1048 -28.32 -13.25 -21.14
C SER A 1048 -29.25 -12.55 -22.12
N ILE A 1049 -28.98 -11.25 -22.32
CA ILE A 1049 -29.72 -10.37 -23.23
C ILE A 1049 -28.72 -9.70 -24.18
N VAL A 1050 -28.84 -10.01 -25.47
CA VAL A 1050 -28.02 -9.45 -26.55
C VAL A 1050 -28.87 -8.53 -27.42
N VAL A 1051 -28.55 -7.23 -27.39
CA VAL A 1051 -29.23 -6.21 -28.20
C VAL A 1051 -28.64 -6.20 -29.62
N LYS A 1052 -29.47 -6.35 -30.67
CA LYS A 1052 -29.05 -6.36 -32.09
C LYS A 1052 -28.40 -4.99 -32.46
N GLY A 1053 -27.17 -5.02 -32.95
CA GLY A 1053 -26.32 -3.87 -33.29
C GLY A 1053 -25.05 -4.25 -34.06
N ALA A 1054 -24.17 -3.30 -34.43
CA ALA A 1054 -23.04 -3.55 -35.35
C ALA A 1054 -21.95 -4.54 -34.85
N ARG A 1055 -21.92 -4.86 -33.54
CA ARG A 1055 -21.06 -5.89 -32.91
C ARG A 1055 -21.88 -7.00 -32.22
N SER A 1056 -23.16 -7.12 -32.56
CA SER A 1056 -24.07 -8.11 -31.96
C SER A 1056 -23.88 -9.56 -32.40
N PRO A 1057 -23.37 -9.87 -33.63
CA PRO A 1057 -23.13 -11.27 -34.02
C PRO A 1057 -22.00 -11.92 -33.22
N ASP A 1058 -20.87 -11.23 -33.03
CA ASP A 1058 -19.74 -11.74 -32.24
C ASP A 1058 -20.14 -11.97 -30.77
N ARG A 1059 -20.95 -11.05 -30.21
CA ARG A 1059 -21.53 -11.21 -28.86
C ARG A 1059 -22.52 -12.37 -28.76
N LEU A 1060 -23.33 -12.61 -29.79
CA LEU A 1060 -24.25 -13.75 -29.83
C LEU A 1060 -23.46 -15.07 -29.85
N LEU A 1061 -22.37 -15.14 -30.62
CA LEU A 1061 -21.45 -16.27 -30.66
C LEU A 1061 -20.80 -16.55 -29.31
N ASP A 1062 -20.30 -15.51 -28.64
CA ASP A 1062 -19.69 -15.61 -27.31
C ASP A 1062 -20.68 -16.19 -26.30
N GLU A 1063 -21.91 -15.67 -26.23
CA GLU A 1063 -22.91 -16.13 -25.25
C GLU A 1063 -23.42 -17.53 -25.55
N VAL A 1064 -23.72 -17.83 -26.82
CA VAL A 1064 -24.13 -19.19 -27.23
C VAL A 1064 -23.01 -20.20 -26.94
N SER A 1065 -21.74 -19.83 -27.17
CA SER A 1065 -20.58 -20.69 -26.85
C SER A 1065 -20.43 -20.91 -25.34
N LEU A 1066 -20.71 -19.88 -24.53
CA LEU A 1066 -20.66 -19.94 -23.07
C LEU A 1066 -21.75 -20.87 -22.52
N PHE A 1067 -22.97 -20.83 -23.07
CA PHE A 1067 -24.07 -21.72 -22.66
C PHE A 1067 -23.91 -23.16 -23.12
N LEU A 1068 -23.43 -23.38 -24.35
CA LEU A 1068 -23.11 -24.73 -24.80
C LEU A 1068 -22.01 -25.36 -23.93
N HIS A 1069 -21.19 -24.56 -23.24
CA HIS A 1069 -20.14 -25.01 -22.34
C HIS A 1069 -20.62 -25.22 -20.87
N SER A 1070 -21.80 -24.73 -20.47
CA SER A 1070 -22.25 -24.75 -19.06
C SER A 1070 -23.20 -25.90 -18.67
N ILE A 1071 -23.63 -26.74 -19.62
CA ILE A 1071 -24.58 -27.82 -19.33
C ILE A 1071 -23.87 -29.11 -18.96
N ARG A 1072 -23.59 -29.26 -17.65
CA ARG A 1072 -23.55 -30.57 -16.99
C ARG A 1072 -23.83 -30.53 -15.50
N HIS A 1073 -24.87 -29.81 -15.07
CA HIS A 1073 -25.49 -30.04 -13.76
C HIS A 1073 -27.01 -29.84 -13.84
N GLY A 1074 -27.75 -30.94 -13.98
CA GLY A 1074 -29.21 -30.93 -13.78
C GLY A 1074 -29.95 -31.99 -14.56
N GLY A 1075 -30.18 -33.18 -13.97
CA GLY A 1075 -31.14 -34.14 -14.51
C GLY A 1075 -30.95 -35.56 -13.99
N GLY A 1076 -31.60 -35.91 -12.88
CA GLY A 1076 -31.62 -37.29 -12.38
C GLY A 1076 -32.57 -37.51 -11.20
N ALA A 1077 -33.83 -37.81 -11.53
CA ALA A 1077 -34.83 -38.62 -10.80
C ALA A 1077 -34.92 -38.53 -9.25
N ARG A 1078 -36.13 -38.13 -8.81
CA ARG A 1078 -36.71 -38.41 -7.49
C ARG A 1078 -36.47 -39.87 -7.05
N SER A 1079 -35.96 -40.03 -5.83
CA SER A 1079 -36.26 -41.16 -4.96
C SER A 1079 -37.06 -40.64 -3.78
N GLU A 1080 -38.35 -40.97 -3.74
CA GLU A 1080 -39.18 -40.88 -2.54
C GLU A 1080 -38.65 -41.86 -1.49
N ALA A 1081 -38.13 -41.36 -0.37
CA ALA A 1081 -38.21 -41.95 0.97
C ALA A 1081 -37.21 -41.27 1.91
N ALA A 1082 -37.65 -40.26 2.66
CA ALA A 1082 -37.22 -39.97 4.04
C ALA A 1082 -37.96 -38.72 4.55
N THR A 1083 -39.25 -38.88 4.83
CA THR A 1083 -39.95 -38.00 5.76
C THR A 1083 -39.58 -38.37 7.20
N ALA A 1084 -39.52 -37.32 8.03
CA ALA A 1084 -39.58 -37.29 9.50
C ALA A 1084 -38.25 -37.22 10.27
N ALA A 1085 -37.87 -36.01 10.70
CA ALA A 1085 -37.79 -35.62 12.12
C ALA A 1085 -37.38 -34.14 12.31
N GLY A 1086 -38.29 -33.32 12.91
CA GLY A 1086 -38.03 -32.13 13.76
C GLY A 1086 -37.35 -30.87 13.15
N GLY A 1087 -37.90 -29.66 13.19
CA GLY A 1087 -39.04 -29.12 13.92
C GLY A 1087 -39.36 -27.67 13.52
N VAL A 1088 -40.65 -27.33 13.69
CA VAL A 1088 -41.30 -26.02 13.87
C VAL A 1088 -40.37 -24.78 13.93
N ASP A 1089 -40.33 -23.93 12.89
CA ASP A 1089 -40.01 -22.48 13.04
C ASP A 1089 -40.12 -21.58 11.76
N GLU A 1090 -40.45 -22.10 10.58
CA GLU A 1090 -40.44 -21.30 9.31
C GLU A 1090 -41.75 -20.53 8.97
N ALA A 1091 -42.79 -20.59 9.80
CA ALA A 1091 -44.13 -20.14 9.40
C ALA A 1091 -44.41 -18.62 9.57
N ASP A 1092 -43.62 -17.87 10.33
CA ASP A 1092 -44.06 -16.57 10.89
C ASP A 1092 -43.72 -15.32 10.05
N LEU A 1093 -42.77 -15.43 9.11
CA LEU A 1093 -42.27 -14.30 8.30
C LEU A 1093 -42.71 -14.33 6.82
N ARG A 1094 -43.38 -15.40 6.38
CA ARG A 1094 -43.79 -15.58 4.98
C ARG A 1094 -44.86 -14.55 4.57
N GLY A 1095 -44.60 -13.81 3.50
CA GLY A 1095 -45.52 -12.84 2.88
C GLY A 1095 -45.53 -11.44 3.54
N ARG A 1096 -44.63 -11.16 4.48
CA ARG A 1096 -44.45 -9.82 5.08
C ARG A 1096 -43.75 -8.88 4.11
N ARG A 1097 -44.16 -7.61 4.07
CA ARG A 1097 -43.56 -6.61 3.18
C ARG A 1097 -42.55 -5.73 3.88
N LEU A 1098 -41.32 -5.71 3.38
CA LEU A 1098 -40.20 -4.97 3.94
C LEU A 1098 -39.58 -4.06 2.88
N LEU A 1099 -39.24 -2.83 3.27
CA LEU A 1099 -38.46 -1.90 2.44
C LEU A 1099 -37.01 -1.91 2.89
N LEU A 1100 -36.10 -2.24 1.98
CA LEU A 1100 -34.66 -2.21 2.18
C LEU A 1100 -34.06 -0.99 1.47
N VAL A 1101 -33.34 -0.16 2.22
CA VAL A 1101 -32.74 1.09 1.72
C VAL A 1101 -31.23 1.08 2.00
N ASP A 1102 -30.42 1.10 0.94
CA ASP A 1102 -28.95 1.12 0.98
C ASP A 1102 -28.45 1.70 -0.36
N ASP A 1103 -27.37 2.49 -0.35
CA ASP A 1103 -26.84 3.12 -1.57
C ASP A 1103 -25.97 2.16 -2.40
N ASP A 1104 -25.43 1.12 -1.77
CA ASP A 1104 -24.68 0.06 -2.44
C ASP A 1104 -25.62 -1.01 -3.02
N MET A 1105 -25.69 -1.03 -4.36
CA MET A 1105 -26.48 -2.00 -5.13
C MET A 1105 -26.14 -3.47 -4.83
N ARG A 1106 -24.91 -3.76 -4.38
CA ARG A 1106 -24.47 -5.12 -4.02
C ARG A 1106 -25.08 -5.55 -2.69
N ASN A 1107 -25.09 -4.65 -1.69
CA ASN A 1107 -25.71 -4.90 -0.39
C ASN A 1107 -27.23 -5.05 -0.54
N LEU A 1108 -27.88 -4.16 -1.32
CA LEU A 1108 -29.30 -4.27 -1.67
C LEU A 1108 -29.63 -5.65 -2.23
N PHE A 1109 -28.85 -6.13 -3.19
CA PHE A 1109 -29.09 -7.41 -3.84
C PHE A 1109 -28.83 -8.61 -2.93
N ALA A 1110 -27.69 -8.62 -2.21
CA ALA A 1110 -27.33 -9.72 -1.32
C ALA A 1110 -28.35 -9.89 -0.19
N LEU A 1111 -28.72 -8.79 0.47
CA LEU A 1111 -29.65 -8.83 1.60
C LEU A 1111 -31.08 -9.14 1.15
N SER A 1112 -31.52 -8.59 0.01
CA SER A 1112 -32.84 -8.92 -0.55
C SER A 1112 -32.96 -10.39 -0.93
N LYS A 1113 -31.90 -11.00 -1.50
CA LYS A 1113 -31.88 -12.44 -1.80
C LYS A 1113 -32.06 -13.29 -0.53
N VAL A 1114 -31.33 -12.98 0.53
CA VAL A 1114 -31.41 -13.70 1.81
C VAL A 1114 -32.79 -13.55 2.46
N LEU A 1115 -33.32 -12.32 2.52
CA LEU A 1115 -34.63 -12.06 3.12
C LEU A 1115 -35.78 -12.69 2.32
N ARG A 1116 -35.70 -12.68 0.98
CA ARG A 1116 -36.68 -13.36 0.10
C ARG A 1116 -36.62 -14.88 0.22
N ALA A 1117 -35.43 -15.46 0.39
CA ALA A 1117 -35.28 -16.89 0.65
C ALA A 1117 -35.99 -17.31 1.95
N LYS A 1118 -36.09 -16.43 2.94
CA LYS A 1118 -36.88 -16.64 4.17
C LYS A 1118 -38.37 -16.25 4.03
N GLY A 1119 -38.84 -15.98 2.80
CA GLY A 1119 -40.23 -15.75 2.46
C GLY A 1119 -40.75 -14.31 2.64
N ILE A 1120 -39.87 -13.34 2.89
CA ILE A 1120 -40.23 -11.92 3.04
C ILE A 1120 -40.30 -11.27 1.66
N ASP A 1121 -41.35 -10.49 1.39
CA ASP A 1121 -41.50 -9.68 0.18
C ASP A 1121 -40.70 -8.37 0.35
N VAL A 1122 -39.55 -8.27 -0.34
CA VAL A 1122 -38.61 -7.15 -0.17
C VAL A 1122 -38.67 -6.19 -1.34
N THR A 1123 -39.02 -4.94 -1.04
CA THR A 1123 -38.91 -3.78 -1.95
C THR A 1123 -37.58 -3.08 -1.69
N MET A 1124 -36.90 -2.62 -2.75
CA MET A 1124 -35.57 -2.02 -2.66
C MET A 1124 -35.60 -0.53 -3.03
N ALA A 1125 -34.88 0.31 -2.30
CA ALA A 1125 -34.65 1.72 -2.61
C ALA A 1125 -33.15 2.08 -2.46
N GLN A 1126 -32.65 2.95 -3.36
CA GLN A 1126 -31.21 3.27 -3.46
C GLN A 1126 -30.80 4.53 -2.68
N ASP A 1127 -31.75 5.29 -2.17
CA ASP A 1127 -31.51 6.55 -1.48
C ASP A 1127 -32.75 6.91 -0.63
N GLY A 1128 -32.57 7.85 0.29
CA GLY A 1128 -33.65 8.30 1.19
C GLY A 1128 -34.87 8.88 0.46
N GLN A 1129 -34.67 9.56 -0.67
CA GLN A 1129 -35.76 10.16 -1.43
C GLN A 1129 -36.64 9.09 -2.11
N LYS A 1130 -36.03 8.08 -2.73
CA LYS A 1130 -36.75 6.94 -3.31
C LYS A 1130 -37.46 6.12 -2.24
N ALA A 1131 -36.88 6.00 -1.05
CA ALA A 1131 -37.54 5.33 0.08
C ALA A 1131 -38.84 6.04 0.47
N LEU A 1132 -38.80 7.38 0.55
CA LEU A 1132 -39.98 8.21 0.79
C LEU A 1132 -41.03 8.07 -0.32
N ASP A 1133 -40.62 8.14 -1.59
CA ASP A 1133 -41.52 7.99 -2.74
C ASP A 1133 -42.18 6.59 -2.77
N THR A 1134 -41.45 5.57 -2.34
CA THR A 1134 -41.94 4.18 -2.26
C THR A 1134 -42.96 4.02 -1.13
N LEU A 1135 -42.69 4.61 0.04
CA LEU A 1135 -43.62 4.62 1.18
C LEU A 1135 -44.89 5.42 0.90
N ASP A 1136 -44.85 6.44 0.03
CA ASP A 1136 -46.03 7.17 -0.41
C ASP A 1136 -46.90 6.38 -1.39
N ARG A 1137 -46.29 5.50 -2.20
CA ARG A 1137 -46.97 4.66 -3.19
C ARG A 1137 -47.49 3.35 -2.62
N ASP A 1138 -46.75 2.74 -1.70
CA ASP A 1138 -47.09 1.46 -1.08
C ASP A 1138 -47.16 1.58 0.44
N THR A 1139 -48.38 1.75 0.95
CA THR A 1139 -48.66 1.79 2.38
C THR A 1139 -48.69 0.41 3.03
N ALA A 1140 -48.51 -0.67 2.27
CA ALA A 1140 -48.48 -2.04 2.80
C ALA A 1140 -47.09 -2.45 3.32
N ILE A 1141 -46.09 -1.58 3.27
CA ILE A 1141 -44.75 -1.83 3.84
C ILE A 1141 -44.86 -1.86 5.37
N GLU A 1142 -44.46 -2.98 5.96
CA GLU A 1142 -44.59 -3.25 7.40
C GLU A 1142 -43.31 -2.97 8.19
N LEU A 1143 -42.13 -2.90 7.54
CA LEU A 1143 -40.84 -2.60 8.20
C LEU A 1143 -39.86 -1.96 7.21
N VAL A 1144 -38.99 -1.07 7.69
CA VAL A 1144 -37.91 -0.46 6.91
C VAL A 1144 -36.55 -0.83 7.50
N LEU A 1145 -35.66 -1.36 6.67
CA LEU A 1145 -34.23 -1.47 6.94
C LEU A 1145 -33.53 -0.30 6.26
N MET A 1146 -32.90 0.57 7.05
CA MET A 1146 -32.41 1.88 6.58
C MET A 1146 -30.90 2.02 6.80
N ASP A 1147 -30.11 2.13 5.74
CA ASP A 1147 -28.71 2.54 5.88
C ASP A 1147 -28.60 3.99 6.36
N ILE A 1148 -27.66 4.24 7.27
CA ILE A 1148 -27.42 5.58 7.83
C ILE A 1148 -26.61 6.45 6.88
N MET A 1149 -25.61 5.86 6.19
CA MET A 1149 -24.67 6.60 5.35
C MET A 1149 -25.09 6.50 3.88
N MET A 1150 -25.89 7.47 3.39
CA MET A 1150 -26.33 7.52 1.99
C MET A 1150 -26.16 8.93 1.41
N PRO A 1151 -25.85 9.07 0.10
CA PRO A 1151 -25.77 10.36 -0.57
C PRO A 1151 -27.17 10.98 -0.78
N VAL A 1152 -27.21 12.31 -1.02
CA VAL A 1152 -28.42 13.14 -1.24
C VAL A 1152 -29.25 13.37 0.02
N MET A 1153 -29.73 12.31 0.68
CA MET A 1153 -30.49 12.37 1.94
C MET A 1153 -30.00 11.23 2.83
N ASP A 1154 -29.41 11.58 3.98
CA ASP A 1154 -28.84 10.58 4.88
C ASP A 1154 -29.94 9.79 5.63
N GLY A 1155 -29.58 8.66 6.26
CA GLY A 1155 -30.56 7.82 6.94
C GLY A 1155 -31.18 8.47 8.18
N TYR A 1156 -30.51 9.45 8.82
CA TYR A 1156 -31.07 10.20 9.94
C TYR A 1156 -32.16 11.17 9.46
N GLU A 1157 -31.88 11.93 8.41
CA GLU A 1157 -32.81 12.83 7.74
C GLU A 1157 -34.02 12.06 7.18
N THR A 1158 -33.76 10.92 6.55
CA THR A 1158 -34.81 10.03 6.02
C THR A 1158 -35.71 9.51 7.14
N THR A 1159 -35.13 9.05 8.25
CA THR A 1159 -35.88 8.57 9.42
C THR A 1159 -36.77 9.68 9.99
N ARG A 1160 -36.23 10.90 10.19
CA ARG A 1160 -37.03 12.05 10.64
C ARG A 1160 -38.14 12.41 9.65
N ALA A 1161 -37.87 12.33 8.35
CA ALA A 1161 -38.86 12.60 7.30
C ALA A 1161 -39.99 11.55 7.29
N ILE A 1162 -39.69 10.27 7.51
CA ILE A 1162 -40.69 9.22 7.69
C ILE A 1162 -41.54 9.48 8.94
N ARG A 1163 -40.91 9.86 10.06
CA ARG A 1163 -41.62 10.17 11.32
C ARG A 1163 -42.51 11.41 11.23
N ALA A 1164 -42.17 12.38 10.38
CA ALA A 1164 -42.99 13.56 10.14
C ALA A 1164 -44.25 13.28 9.30
N ARG A 1165 -44.37 12.10 8.67
CA ARG A 1165 -45.50 11.72 7.79
C ARG A 1165 -46.54 10.87 8.53
N PRO A 1166 -47.77 11.35 8.79
CA PRO A 1166 -48.74 10.64 9.62
C PRO A 1166 -49.12 9.23 9.13
N ALA A 1167 -49.10 9.00 7.82
CA ALA A 1167 -49.48 7.73 7.20
C ALA A 1167 -48.47 6.59 7.46
N VAL A 1168 -47.17 6.91 7.60
CA VAL A 1168 -46.07 5.94 7.73
C VAL A 1168 -45.22 6.15 8.99
N ALA A 1169 -45.57 7.13 9.82
CA ALA A 1169 -44.84 7.44 11.06
C ALA A 1169 -44.74 6.25 12.02
N LYS A 1170 -45.67 5.28 11.96
CA LYS A 1170 -45.70 4.09 12.82
C LYS A 1170 -44.91 2.90 12.27
N VAL A 1171 -44.42 2.95 11.03
CA VAL A 1171 -43.67 1.83 10.45
C VAL A 1171 -42.35 1.66 11.21
N PRO A 1172 -42.04 0.46 11.74
CA PRO A 1172 -40.76 0.18 12.39
C PRO A 1172 -39.57 0.43 11.45
N ILE A 1173 -38.56 1.14 11.95
CA ILE A 1173 -37.31 1.39 11.23
C ILE A 1173 -36.15 0.77 12.01
N ILE A 1174 -35.42 -0.15 11.39
CA ILE A 1174 -34.15 -0.67 11.92
C ILE A 1174 -33.03 0.00 11.15
N ALA A 1175 -32.21 0.80 11.84
CA ALA A 1175 -31.09 1.50 11.26
C ALA A 1175 -29.89 0.56 11.06
N LEU A 1176 -29.30 0.55 9.87
CA LEU A 1176 -28.08 -0.16 9.54
C LEU A 1176 -26.92 0.85 9.58
N THR A 1177 -25.95 0.68 10.48
CA THR A 1177 -24.83 1.64 10.63
C THR A 1177 -23.48 0.96 10.47
N ALA A 1178 -22.55 1.60 9.76
CA ALA A 1178 -21.17 1.14 9.66
C ALA A 1178 -20.35 1.43 10.95
N LYS A 1179 -20.88 2.23 11.88
CA LYS A 1179 -20.15 2.80 13.00
C LYS A 1179 -20.71 2.26 14.33
N ALA A 1180 -19.91 1.47 15.03
CA ALA A 1180 -20.22 0.90 16.34
C ALA A 1180 -19.58 1.72 17.48
N MET A 1181 -19.70 3.05 17.44
CA MET A 1181 -19.18 3.95 18.48
C MET A 1181 -20.30 4.37 19.46
N ARG A 1182 -19.94 4.73 20.70
CA ARG A 1182 -20.89 5.29 21.67
C ARG A 1182 -21.47 6.61 21.13
N GLY A 1183 -22.79 6.75 21.21
CA GLY A 1183 -23.55 7.91 20.72
C GLY A 1183 -24.26 7.71 19.37
N ASP A 1184 -23.82 6.80 18.50
CA ASP A 1184 -24.52 6.58 17.20
C ASP A 1184 -25.86 5.84 17.40
N ARG A 1185 -25.94 4.93 18.38
CA ARG A 1185 -27.21 4.34 18.83
C ARG A 1185 -28.18 5.41 19.32
N GLU A 1186 -27.71 6.32 20.17
CA GLU A 1186 -28.53 7.41 20.71
C GLU A 1186 -29.02 8.31 19.58
N LYS A 1187 -28.16 8.68 18.62
CA LYS A 1187 -28.55 9.46 17.44
C LYS A 1187 -29.58 8.75 16.55
N CYS A 1188 -29.44 7.43 16.34
CA CYS A 1188 -30.42 6.66 15.55
C CYS A 1188 -31.79 6.65 16.24
N LEU A 1189 -31.80 6.42 17.55
CA LEU A 1189 -33.03 6.39 18.36
C LEU A 1189 -33.65 7.81 18.49
N GLU A 1190 -32.84 8.85 18.69
CA GLU A 1190 -33.26 10.26 18.69
C GLU A 1190 -33.84 10.70 17.35
N ALA A 1191 -33.28 10.23 16.23
CA ALA A 1191 -33.83 10.46 14.90
C ALA A 1191 -35.18 9.74 14.66
N GLY A 1192 -35.52 8.78 15.53
CA GLY A 1192 -36.79 8.07 15.53
C GLY A 1192 -36.72 6.62 15.02
N ALA A 1193 -35.53 6.02 14.88
CA ALA A 1193 -35.40 4.60 14.60
C ALA A 1193 -35.90 3.76 15.79
N ASN A 1194 -36.46 2.59 15.51
CA ASN A 1194 -36.94 1.66 16.52
C ASN A 1194 -35.80 0.83 17.10
N ASP A 1195 -34.84 0.49 16.24
CA ASP A 1195 -33.69 -0.32 16.61
C ASP A 1195 -32.52 -0.04 15.66
N TYR A 1196 -31.35 -0.64 15.95
CA TYR A 1196 -30.16 -0.48 15.13
C TYR A 1196 -29.36 -1.79 15.04
N LEU A 1197 -28.70 -1.98 13.90
CA LEU A 1197 -27.80 -3.09 13.65
C LEU A 1197 -26.51 -2.57 13.01
N SER A 1198 -25.37 -2.95 13.59
CA SER A 1198 -24.07 -2.58 13.05
C SER A 1198 -23.70 -3.45 11.84
N LYS A 1199 -23.20 -2.85 10.76
CA LYS A 1199 -22.52 -3.54 9.67
C LYS A 1199 -21.11 -3.95 10.16
N PRO A 1200 -20.65 -5.20 9.98
CA PRO A 1200 -21.20 -6.28 9.16
C PRO A 1200 -22.51 -6.90 9.70
N ILE A 1201 -23.50 -7.05 8.81
CA ILE A 1201 -24.85 -7.55 9.15
C ILE A 1201 -24.80 -9.05 9.43
N ASP A 1202 -25.07 -9.43 10.68
CA ASP A 1202 -25.38 -10.80 11.08
C ASP A 1202 -26.84 -11.12 10.72
N ILE A 1203 -27.03 -12.11 9.84
CA ILE A 1203 -28.34 -12.50 9.31
C ILE A 1203 -29.25 -13.07 10.40
N ASP A 1204 -28.71 -13.87 11.32
CA ASP A 1204 -29.50 -14.50 12.39
C ASP A 1204 -30.01 -13.44 13.36
N ARG A 1205 -29.13 -12.46 13.67
CA ARG A 1205 -29.49 -11.30 14.49
C ARG A 1205 -30.49 -10.40 13.80
N LEU A 1206 -30.32 -10.12 12.50
CA LEU A 1206 -31.26 -9.31 11.71
C LEU A 1206 -32.65 -9.97 11.68
N LEU A 1207 -32.72 -11.27 11.39
CA LEU A 1207 -33.99 -12.01 11.39
C LEU A 1207 -34.66 -12.00 12.77
N SER A 1208 -33.88 -12.12 13.84
CA SER A 1208 -34.38 -12.01 15.21
C SER A 1208 -34.98 -10.63 15.50
N MET A 1209 -34.33 -9.55 15.06
CA MET A 1209 -34.85 -8.19 15.22
C MET A 1209 -36.11 -7.96 14.38
N ILE A 1210 -36.14 -8.46 13.14
CA ILE A 1210 -37.33 -8.39 12.28
C ILE A 1210 -38.52 -9.10 12.96
N ARG A 1211 -38.31 -10.27 13.58
CA ARG A 1211 -39.36 -10.99 14.33
C ARG A 1211 -39.90 -10.18 15.52
N VAL A 1212 -39.03 -9.46 16.23
CA VAL A 1212 -39.44 -8.60 17.36
C VAL A 1212 -40.35 -7.46 16.90
N TRP A 1213 -40.05 -6.86 15.73
CA TRP A 1213 -40.79 -5.70 15.22
C TRP A 1213 -41.95 -6.05 14.28
N LEU A 1214 -42.01 -7.30 13.78
CA LEU A 1214 -43.12 -7.86 12.98
C LEU A 1214 -43.77 -9.05 13.73
N PRO A 1215 -44.58 -8.81 14.78
CA PRO A 1215 -45.23 -9.88 15.52
C PRO A 1215 -46.23 -10.65 14.63
N ALA A 1216 -46.37 -11.96 14.89
CA ALA A 1216 -47.26 -12.89 14.18
C ALA A 1216 -48.65 -12.30 13.87
N ARG A 1217 -49.16 -12.53 12.65
CA ARG A 1217 -50.55 -12.20 12.33
C ARG A 1217 -51.44 -13.14 13.12
N ASN A 1218 -52.29 -12.58 13.99
CA ASN A 1218 -53.40 -13.31 14.61
C ASN A 1218 -54.37 -13.84 13.56
#